data_AF-A0A1M7QSG7-F1
#
_entry.id   AF-A0A1M7QSG7-F1
#
_cell.length_a   1.000
_cell.length_b   1.000
_cell.length_c   1.000
_cell.angle_alpha   90.00
_cell.angle_beta   90.00
_cell.angle_gamma   90.00
#
_symmetry.space_group_name_H-M   'P 1'
#
loop_
_entity.id
_entity.type
_entity.pdbx_description
1 polymer ?
#
loop_
_entity_poly.entity_id
_entity_poly.type
_entity_poly.pdbx_seq_one_letter_code
_entity_poly.pdbx_strand_id
1 'polypeptide(L)'
;MTKTATTNRRRKAAAAPPRQRRATPPPAPAAPDTTDKPAVAELPALPEADPALADANDRAADLADALREQAAADAQRILSDGQARAEQLLEAARGEADTLTAAAAADRDRILAGAQAAVDQVRAQAAINAADAAADVDHALADAHTRAGAITADARAVADQIVADARRDADRITTAATAQADQVLADARRQEQELRARATAAADQVVQQARTAATDTRTAADRTRTAADAHAAQVRSSAEQAAKGIRQDADRALADARTDAGNVRTLAERDAARMQDLAADDRLAAGQARADAELAAAAAAEERIAARRDREEAERILAAATERTVQRARRKEIRRKAREEAAAGTGVPALSGRELVLVLVVVVAAATVSTLGLLSSYTALETAARGWGWDWPWLLPVGIDVSIPAFTGAGLLLIRMDMELRWVRWVPRVLTAATVYLNWSASHSTAGRIGHAALTLLWVVFSEIASHIYATRIGAVTGKVRMESVRRSRWVLAPVSTARLRRRMILWEITSYDEGLTRLQERTVLRAQLREKYGWRWRSKAPLDLRMALKLGSAPAALADTLAPATDSAGPDEGADTLTIERADTNTLDAHGDVSASAPALNSGRAHGERERRALTAGAHEGERESASASAGRADAGRSRTEAAALTERRVTAVRVLRAELQRRPEWTEIVSALVKAGLAEPDMSRPTAQRLRAQAENDAA
;
A
#
# COMPACT_ATOMS: atom_id res chain seq x y z
N MET A 1 -2.46 -10.19 -48.84
CA MET A 1 -2.95 -10.69 -50.15
C MET A 1 -2.73 -12.19 -50.14
N THR A 2 -3.66 -13.12 -50.33
CA THR A 2 -5.10 -13.18 -50.62
C THR A 2 -5.53 -14.58 -50.16
N LYS A 3 -6.67 -14.69 -49.47
CA LYS A 3 -7.24 -15.93 -48.89
C LYS A 3 -7.72 -16.91 -49.97
N THR A 4 -7.61 -18.22 -49.70
CA THR A 4 -8.34 -19.26 -50.45
C THR A 4 -9.33 -19.98 -49.54
N ALA A 5 -10.59 -19.96 -49.97
CA ALA A 5 -11.76 -20.45 -49.26
C ALA A 5 -12.13 -21.87 -49.69
N THR A 6 -12.45 -22.71 -48.70
CA THR A 6 -12.97 -24.06 -48.85
C THR A 6 -14.46 -24.00 -49.23
N THR A 7 -14.86 -24.63 -50.33
CA THR A 7 -16.29 -24.81 -50.66
C THR A 7 -16.61 -26.27 -50.99
N ASN A 8 -17.56 -26.78 -50.23
CA ASN A 8 -18.12 -28.12 -50.23
C ASN A 8 -19.22 -28.21 -51.32
N ARG A 9 -19.17 -29.18 -52.24
CA ARG A 9 -20.24 -29.38 -53.25
C ARG A 9 -20.61 -30.86 -53.40
N ARG A 10 -21.86 -31.15 -52.99
CA ARG A 10 -22.64 -32.38 -53.20
C ARG A 10 -22.57 -32.85 -54.67
N ARG A 11 -22.27 -34.14 -54.89
CA ARG A 11 -22.47 -34.84 -56.16
C ARG A 11 -23.89 -35.42 -56.25
N LYS A 12 -24.56 -35.14 -57.37
CA LYS A 12 -25.86 -35.67 -57.80
C LYS A 12 -25.62 -36.96 -58.61
N ALA A 13 -26.50 -37.96 -58.44
CA ALA A 13 -26.50 -39.22 -59.18
C ALA A 13 -26.84 -39.02 -60.68
N ALA A 14 -26.20 -39.79 -61.56
CA ALA A 14 -26.42 -39.79 -63.00
C ALA A 14 -27.17 -41.06 -63.45
N ALA A 15 -28.08 -40.87 -64.40
CA ALA A 15 -29.09 -41.80 -64.89
C ALA A 15 -28.56 -42.74 -66.01
N ALA A 16 -29.20 -43.90 -66.13
CA ALA A 16 -28.97 -44.93 -67.15
C ALA A 16 -29.57 -44.56 -68.53
N PRO A 17 -29.03 -45.09 -69.65
CA PRO A 17 -29.60 -44.89 -70.99
C PRO A 17 -30.65 -45.96 -71.38
N PRO A 18 -31.52 -45.68 -72.38
CA PRO A 18 -32.73 -46.47 -72.62
C PRO A 18 -32.55 -47.62 -73.61
N ARG A 19 -33.39 -48.66 -73.41
CA ARG A 19 -33.64 -49.80 -74.32
C ARG A 19 -34.56 -49.38 -75.48
N GLN A 20 -34.25 -49.79 -76.71
CA GLN A 20 -35.21 -49.88 -77.81
C GLN A 20 -35.33 -51.32 -78.34
N ARG A 21 -36.59 -51.69 -78.63
CA ARG A 21 -37.11 -52.91 -79.29
C ARG A 21 -36.83 -52.78 -80.81
N ARG A 22 -36.83 -53.77 -81.72
CA ARG A 22 -37.71 -54.93 -81.95
C ARG A 22 -37.20 -55.65 -83.23
N ALA A 23 -37.24 -56.98 -83.30
CA ALA A 23 -37.76 -57.79 -84.43
C ALA A 23 -37.48 -59.29 -84.20
N THR A 24 -38.42 -60.14 -84.60
CA THR A 24 -38.44 -61.62 -84.45
C THR A 24 -38.85 -62.22 -85.82
N PRO A 25 -38.85 -63.54 -86.04
CA PRO A 25 -37.87 -64.35 -86.79
C PRO A 25 -38.44 -64.89 -88.13
N PRO A 26 -37.77 -65.86 -88.79
CA PRO A 26 -38.51 -66.95 -89.45
C PRO A 26 -38.04 -68.37 -89.04
N PRO A 27 -38.87 -69.41 -89.28
CA PRO A 27 -38.84 -70.69 -88.58
C PRO A 27 -38.13 -71.82 -89.33
N ALA A 28 -37.84 -72.90 -88.59
CA ALA A 28 -37.29 -74.18 -89.05
C ALA A 28 -38.25 -74.93 -90.01
N PRO A 29 -37.74 -75.68 -91.01
CA PRO A 29 -38.55 -76.59 -91.79
C PRO A 29 -38.70 -77.96 -91.09
N ALA A 30 -39.95 -78.40 -91.03
CA ALA A 30 -40.37 -79.72 -90.61
C ALA A 30 -40.18 -80.77 -91.72
N ALA A 31 -40.02 -82.02 -91.30
CA ALA A 31 -40.02 -83.21 -92.12
C ALA A 31 -41.36 -83.41 -92.85
N PRO A 32 -41.36 -83.97 -94.07
CA PRO A 32 -42.52 -84.64 -94.64
C PRO A 32 -42.41 -86.16 -94.45
N ASP A 33 -43.29 -86.70 -93.60
CA ASP A 33 -43.83 -88.05 -93.74
C ASP A 33 -44.76 -88.05 -94.96
N THR A 34 -44.43 -88.82 -95.99
CA THR A 34 -45.43 -89.33 -96.95
C THR A 34 -45.07 -90.76 -97.30
N THR A 35 -45.74 -91.66 -96.60
CA THR A 35 -46.08 -93.01 -97.04
C THR A 35 -46.93 -92.89 -98.30
N ASP A 36 -46.45 -93.43 -99.42
CA ASP A 36 -47.35 -93.78 -100.52
C ASP A 36 -46.95 -95.14 -101.09
N LYS A 37 -47.84 -96.10 -100.84
CA LYS A 37 -47.77 -97.51 -101.17
C LYS A 37 -48.77 -97.70 -102.30
N PRO A 38 -48.36 -97.98 -103.55
CA PRO A 38 -49.34 -98.29 -104.58
C PRO A 38 -49.91 -99.70 -104.36
N ALA A 39 -51.22 -99.76 -104.55
CA ALA A 39 -52.07 -100.91 -104.36
C ALA A 39 -51.80 -102.03 -105.37
N VAL A 40 -52.01 -103.25 -104.87
CA VAL A 40 -52.13 -104.51 -105.60
C VAL A 40 -53.44 -104.47 -106.40
N ALA A 41 -53.39 -104.76 -107.71
CA ALA A 41 -54.55 -105.05 -108.54
C ALA A 41 -54.52 -106.52 -108.98
N GLU A 42 -55.64 -107.20 -108.78
CA GLU A 42 -55.89 -108.62 -109.08
C GLU A 42 -56.00 -108.90 -110.59
N LEU A 43 -55.32 -110.00 -111.02
CA LEU A 43 -55.68 -111.08 -111.97
C LEU A 43 -56.59 -110.79 -113.20
N PRO A 44 -56.27 -111.42 -114.35
CA PRO A 44 -56.92 -112.72 -114.62
C PRO A 44 -55.98 -113.82 -115.10
N ALA A 45 -56.34 -115.06 -114.76
CA ALA A 45 -55.72 -116.29 -115.21
C ALA A 45 -55.92 -116.52 -116.72
N LEU A 46 -54.85 -116.87 -117.44
CA LEU A 46 -54.89 -117.46 -118.78
C LEU A 46 -53.91 -118.65 -118.80
N PRO A 47 -54.27 -119.77 -119.44
CA PRO A 47 -53.62 -121.07 -119.21
C PRO A 47 -52.37 -121.32 -120.07
N GLU A 48 -51.48 -122.12 -119.47
CA GLU A 48 -50.45 -123.00 -120.05
C GLU A 48 -49.37 -122.47 -121.00
N ALA A 49 -48.19 -122.26 -120.39
CA ALA A 49 -46.88 -122.80 -120.74
C ALA A 49 -46.23 -122.50 -122.12
N ASP A 50 -45.22 -121.62 -122.10
CA ASP A 50 -44.16 -121.53 -123.13
C ASP A 50 -42.78 -121.32 -122.43
N PRO A 51 -41.77 -122.20 -122.62
CA PRO A 51 -40.52 -122.24 -121.85
C PRO A 51 -39.55 -121.04 -122.01
N ALA A 52 -39.90 -119.96 -122.69
CA ALA A 52 -38.99 -118.83 -122.95
C ALA A 52 -39.02 -117.70 -121.87
N LEU A 53 -40.02 -117.67 -120.98
CA LEU A 53 -40.22 -116.55 -120.04
C LEU A 53 -39.45 -116.67 -118.70
N ALA A 54 -39.05 -117.88 -118.29
CA ALA A 54 -38.26 -118.07 -117.05
C ALA A 54 -36.84 -117.48 -117.17
N ASP A 55 -36.20 -117.65 -118.34
CA ASP A 55 -34.85 -117.16 -118.64
C ASP A 55 -34.76 -115.62 -118.68
N ALA A 56 -35.88 -114.92 -118.92
CA ALA A 56 -35.92 -113.46 -118.87
C ALA A 56 -35.98 -112.92 -117.43
N ASN A 57 -36.62 -113.64 -116.51
CA ASN A 57 -36.77 -113.22 -115.12
C ASN A 57 -35.48 -113.42 -114.32
N ASP A 58 -34.76 -114.52 -114.57
CA ASP A 58 -33.46 -114.78 -113.94
C ASP A 58 -32.42 -113.73 -114.36
N ARG A 59 -32.36 -113.37 -115.66
CA ARG A 59 -31.49 -112.27 -116.14
C ARG A 59 -31.84 -110.91 -115.52
N ALA A 60 -33.11 -110.66 -115.22
CA ALA A 60 -33.53 -109.42 -114.56
C ALA A 60 -33.14 -109.39 -113.08
N ALA A 61 -33.15 -110.53 -112.40
CA ALA A 61 -32.67 -110.67 -111.02
C ALA A 61 -31.15 -110.46 -110.93
N ASP A 62 -30.38 -111.06 -111.83
CA ASP A 62 -28.92 -110.89 -111.91
C ASP A 62 -28.52 -109.42 -112.16
N LEU A 63 -29.24 -108.72 -113.05
CA LEU A 63 -29.03 -107.27 -113.27
C LEU A 63 -29.38 -106.44 -112.03
N ALA A 64 -30.43 -106.80 -111.30
CA ALA A 64 -30.82 -106.10 -110.08
C ALA A 64 -29.77 -106.29 -108.97
N ASP A 65 -29.19 -107.48 -108.85
CA ASP A 65 -28.12 -107.74 -107.88
C ASP A 65 -26.81 -107.03 -108.27
N ALA A 66 -26.44 -107.03 -109.54
CA ALA A 66 -25.28 -106.26 -110.02
C ALA A 66 -25.45 -104.75 -109.77
N LEU A 67 -26.64 -104.19 -109.99
CA LEU A 67 -26.92 -102.78 -109.69
C LEU A 67 -26.91 -102.48 -108.18
N ARG A 68 -27.38 -103.40 -107.33
CA ARG A 68 -27.28 -103.25 -105.86
C ARG A 68 -25.85 -103.29 -105.38
N GLU A 69 -25.03 -104.19 -105.91
CA GLU A 69 -23.61 -104.27 -105.59
C GLU A 69 -22.86 -103.01 -106.02
N GLN A 70 -23.17 -102.48 -107.21
CA GLN A 70 -22.61 -101.22 -107.68
C GLN A 70 -23.08 -100.03 -106.83
N ALA A 71 -24.36 -99.96 -106.46
CA ALA A 71 -24.88 -98.93 -105.58
C ALA A 71 -24.26 -99.00 -104.17
N ALA A 72 -24.03 -100.20 -103.64
CA ALA A 72 -23.36 -100.40 -102.36
C ALA A 72 -21.88 -99.96 -102.42
N ALA A 73 -21.18 -100.28 -103.51
CA ALA A 73 -19.81 -99.84 -103.75
C ALA A 73 -19.71 -98.31 -103.88
N ASP A 74 -20.63 -97.68 -104.60
CA ASP A 74 -20.67 -96.23 -104.74
C ASP A 74 -21.05 -95.53 -103.42
N ALA A 75 -21.99 -96.09 -102.64
CA ALA A 75 -22.31 -95.59 -101.30
C ALA A 75 -21.11 -95.68 -100.35
N GLN A 76 -20.35 -96.78 -100.39
CA GLN A 76 -19.13 -96.93 -99.60
C GLN A 76 -18.06 -95.92 -100.02
N ARG A 77 -17.89 -95.66 -101.32
CA ARG A 77 -16.97 -94.62 -101.83
C ARG A 77 -17.37 -93.22 -101.36
N ILE A 78 -18.65 -92.86 -101.43
CA ILE A 78 -19.15 -91.56 -100.96
C ILE A 78 -18.92 -91.41 -99.45
N LEU A 79 -19.12 -92.47 -98.67
CA LEU A 79 -18.86 -92.45 -97.23
C LEU A 79 -17.37 -92.29 -96.93
N SER A 80 -16.48 -93.01 -97.61
CA SER A 80 -15.04 -92.86 -97.41
C SER A 80 -14.53 -91.48 -97.82
N ASP A 81 -15.02 -90.95 -98.95
CA ASP A 81 -14.66 -89.61 -99.43
C ASP A 81 -15.21 -88.53 -98.47
N GLY A 82 -16.43 -88.73 -97.96
CA GLY A 82 -17.05 -87.87 -96.95
C GLY A 82 -16.28 -87.88 -95.62
N GLN A 83 -15.84 -89.04 -95.16
CA GLN A 83 -15.00 -89.19 -93.96
C GLN A 83 -13.65 -88.50 -94.14
N ALA A 84 -12.96 -88.75 -95.26
CA ALA A 84 -11.69 -88.10 -95.58
C ALA A 84 -11.83 -86.57 -95.64
N ARG A 85 -12.93 -86.06 -96.20
CA ARG A 85 -13.20 -84.61 -96.25
C ARG A 85 -13.49 -84.03 -94.86
N ALA A 86 -14.22 -84.76 -94.02
CA ALA A 86 -14.49 -84.34 -92.64
C ALA A 86 -13.22 -84.28 -91.81
N GLU A 87 -12.33 -85.27 -91.94
CA GLU A 87 -11.01 -85.28 -91.29
C GLU A 87 -10.14 -84.11 -91.74
N GLN A 88 -10.09 -83.82 -93.05
CA GLN A 88 -9.39 -82.65 -93.59
C GLN A 88 -9.89 -81.34 -93.00
N LEU A 89 -11.22 -81.16 -92.88
CA LEU A 89 -11.81 -79.96 -92.29
C LEU A 89 -11.53 -79.83 -90.80
N LEU A 90 -11.59 -80.94 -90.05
CA LEU A 90 -11.27 -80.94 -88.62
C LEU A 90 -9.80 -80.61 -88.38
N GLU A 91 -8.90 -81.13 -89.20
CA GLU A 91 -7.47 -80.85 -89.08
C GLU A 91 -7.15 -79.40 -89.45
N ALA A 92 -7.78 -78.87 -90.50
CA ALA A 92 -7.70 -77.45 -90.84
C ALA A 92 -8.23 -76.55 -89.69
N ALA A 93 -9.39 -76.90 -89.11
CA ALA A 93 -9.96 -76.15 -87.99
C ALA A 93 -9.09 -76.22 -86.72
N ARG A 94 -8.44 -77.35 -86.44
CA ARG A 94 -7.45 -77.47 -85.35
C ARG A 94 -6.23 -76.59 -85.61
N GLY A 95 -5.70 -76.60 -86.84
CA GLY A 95 -4.60 -75.71 -87.22
C GLY A 95 -4.96 -74.23 -87.06
N GLU A 96 -6.17 -73.83 -87.44
CA GLU A 96 -6.68 -72.46 -87.20
C GLU A 96 -6.81 -72.16 -85.71
N ALA A 97 -7.34 -73.08 -84.90
CA ALA A 97 -7.44 -72.89 -83.45
C ALA A 97 -6.07 -72.76 -82.77
N ASP A 98 -5.08 -73.54 -83.19
CA ASP A 98 -3.71 -73.48 -82.68
C ASP A 98 -3.04 -72.15 -83.05
N THR A 99 -3.22 -71.68 -84.28
CA THR A 99 -2.68 -70.38 -84.71
C THR A 99 -3.32 -69.21 -83.95
N LEU A 100 -4.63 -69.23 -83.72
CA LEU A 100 -5.32 -68.23 -82.92
C LEU A 100 -4.87 -68.26 -81.45
N THR A 101 -4.67 -69.45 -80.88
CA THR A 101 -4.19 -69.60 -79.50
C THR A 101 -2.75 -69.11 -79.36
N ALA A 102 -1.89 -69.41 -80.32
CA ALA A 102 -0.52 -68.90 -80.36
C ALA A 102 -0.48 -67.37 -80.51
N ALA A 103 -1.32 -66.79 -81.36
CA ALA A 103 -1.45 -65.34 -81.51
C ALA A 103 -1.95 -64.67 -80.22
N ALA A 104 -2.98 -65.24 -79.57
CA ALA A 104 -3.49 -64.74 -78.30
C ALA A 104 -2.46 -64.84 -77.16
N ALA A 105 -1.66 -65.90 -77.12
CA ALA A 105 -0.56 -66.05 -76.16
C ALA A 105 0.52 -64.98 -76.40
N ALA A 106 0.92 -64.75 -77.65
CA ALA A 106 1.88 -63.71 -78.00
C ALA A 106 1.39 -62.29 -77.65
N ASP A 107 0.09 -62.00 -77.87
CA ASP A 107 -0.51 -60.73 -77.50
C ASP A 107 -0.58 -60.55 -75.98
N ARG A 108 -0.95 -61.60 -75.23
CA ARG A 108 -0.93 -61.60 -73.76
C ARG A 108 0.47 -61.29 -73.24
N ASP A 109 1.49 -61.97 -73.77
CA ASP A 109 2.87 -61.80 -73.32
C ASP A 109 3.39 -60.39 -73.66
N ARG A 110 2.98 -59.83 -74.82
CA ARG A 110 3.27 -58.42 -75.17
C ARG A 110 2.62 -57.43 -74.22
N ILE A 111 1.37 -57.66 -73.81
CA ILE A 111 0.66 -56.81 -72.84
C ILE A 111 1.34 -56.89 -71.47
N LEU A 112 1.70 -58.09 -71.00
CA LEU A 112 2.40 -58.27 -69.73
C LEU A 112 3.77 -57.59 -69.73
N ALA A 113 4.54 -57.72 -70.82
CA ALA A 113 5.81 -57.03 -70.98
C ALA A 113 5.63 -55.50 -70.97
N GLY A 114 4.62 -54.97 -71.67
CA GLY A 114 4.29 -53.55 -71.67
C GLY A 114 3.85 -53.03 -70.29
N ALA A 115 3.04 -53.81 -69.57
CA ALA A 115 2.63 -53.48 -68.20
C ALA A 115 3.81 -53.47 -67.24
N GLN A 116 4.72 -54.44 -67.35
CA GLN A 116 5.93 -54.51 -66.53
C GLN A 116 6.86 -53.32 -66.80
N ALA A 117 7.08 -52.96 -68.07
CA ALA A 117 7.87 -51.79 -68.44
C ALA A 117 7.27 -50.48 -67.89
N ALA A 118 5.94 -50.33 -67.91
CA ALA A 118 5.26 -49.17 -67.33
C ALA A 118 5.43 -49.11 -65.81
N VAL A 119 5.34 -50.25 -65.10
CA VAL A 119 5.60 -50.33 -63.66
C VAL A 119 7.04 -49.92 -63.34
N ASP A 120 8.01 -50.41 -64.11
CA ASP A 120 9.42 -50.09 -63.88
C ASP A 120 9.73 -48.62 -64.18
N GLN A 121 9.08 -48.03 -65.19
CA GLN A 121 9.16 -46.59 -65.44
C GLN A 121 8.59 -45.77 -64.28
N VAL A 122 7.42 -46.15 -63.74
CA VAL A 122 6.82 -45.47 -62.57
C VAL A 122 7.72 -45.60 -61.34
N ARG A 123 8.33 -46.76 -61.10
CA ARG A 123 9.30 -46.95 -60.00
C ARG A 123 10.54 -46.09 -60.18
N ALA A 124 11.10 -46.03 -61.38
CA ALA A 124 12.25 -45.18 -61.67
C ALA A 124 11.93 -43.70 -61.44
N GLN A 125 10.76 -43.24 -61.91
CA GLN A 125 10.32 -41.85 -61.68
C GLN A 125 10.08 -41.57 -60.18
N ALA A 126 9.48 -42.51 -59.45
CA ALA A 126 9.29 -42.39 -58.01
C ALA A 126 10.62 -42.31 -57.25
N ALA A 127 11.64 -43.06 -57.68
CA ALA A 127 12.98 -43.00 -57.11
C ALA A 127 13.67 -41.65 -57.36
N ILE A 128 13.55 -41.10 -58.58
CA ILE A 128 14.05 -39.75 -58.90
C ILE A 128 13.37 -38.70 -58.04
N ASN A 129 12.03 -38.71 -57.99
CA ASN A 129 11.27 -37.75 -57.18
C ASN A 129 11.62 -37.86 -55.69
N ALA A 130 11.89 -39.06 -55.18
CA ALA A 130 12.31 -39.26 -53.80
C ALA A 130 13.72 -38.72 -53.53
N ALA A 131 14.65 -38.86 -54.49
CA ALA A 131 15.99 -38.30 -54.40
C ALA A 131 15.97 -36.76 -54.44
N ASP A 132 15.18 -36.17 -55.34
CA ASP A 132 15.00 -34.72 -55.42
C ASP A 132 14.39 -34.16 -54.13
N ALA A 133 13.36 -34.83 -53.59
CA ALA A 133 12.76 -34.44 -52.32
C ALA A 133 13.74 -34.54 -51.14
N ALA A 134 14.64 -35.53 -51.13
CA ALA A 134 15.68 -35.64 -50.12
C ALA A 134 16.70 -34.50 -50.22
N ALA A 135 17.11 -34.14 -51.44
CA ALA A 135 18.02 -33.02 -51.68
C ALA A 135 17.40 -31.67 -51.25
N ASP A 136 16.11 -31.46 -51.52
CA ASP A 136 15.37 -30.28 -51.09
C ASP A 136 15.31 -30.17 -49.56
N VAL A 137 15.12 -31.30 -48.86
CA VAL A 137 15.13 -31.35 -47.39
C VAL A 137 16.51 -30.99 -46.85
N ASP A 138 17.58 -31.55 -47.41
CA ASP A 138 18.96 -31.26 -46.99
C ASP A 138 19.30 -29.78 -47.21
N HIS A 139 18.87 -29.20 -48.34
CA HIS A 139 19.05 -27.78 -48.62
C HIS A 139 18.28 -26.90 -47.61
N ALA A 140 17.03 -27.25 -47.33
CA ALA A 140 16.22 -26.53 -46.34
C ALA A 140 16.83 -26.60 -44.92
N LEU A 141 17.42 -27.74 -44.54
CA LEU A 141 18.12 -27.89 -43.26
C LEU A 141 19.39 -27.05 -43.20
N ALA A 142 20.20 -27.03 -44.26
CA ALA A 142 21.41 -26.20 -44.34
C ALA A 142 21.08 -24.69 -44.25
N ASP A 143 20.02 -24.25 -44.94
CA ASP A 143 19.50 -22.89 -44.87
C ASP A 143 19.02 -22.54 -43.45
N ALA A 144 18.28 -23.45 -42.81
CA ALA A 144 17.81 -23.25 -41.44
C ALA A 144 18.97 -23.13 -40.46
N HIS A 145 20.01 -23.96 -40.57
CA HIS A 145 21.22 -23.86 -39.76
C HIS A 145 21.97 -22.54 -39.98
N THR A 146 22.11 -22.10 -41.23
CA THR A 146 22.75 -20.81 -41.56
C THR A 146 21.99 -19.64 -40.92
N ARG A 147 20.66 -19.63 -41.03
CA ARG A 147 19.81 -18.59 -40.41
C ARG A 147 19.87 -18.62 -38.89
N ALA A 148 19.85 -19.81 -38.28
CA ALA A 148 20.00 -19.94 -36.83
C ALA A 148 21.37 -19.41 -36.37
N GLY A 149 22.44 -19.74 -37.10
CA GLY A 149 23.78 -19.21 -36.88
C GLY A 149 23.81 -17.67 -36.90
N ALA A 150 23.25 -17.06 -37.95
CA ALA A 150 23.16 -15.61 -38.08
C ALA A 150 22.40 -14.96 -36.90
N ILE A 151 21.24 -15.49 -36.52
CA ILE A 151 20.45 -14.99 -35.38
C ILE A 151 21.27 -15.05 -34.08
N THR A 152 22.01 -16.15 -33.84
CA THR A 152 22.84 -16.26 -32.63
C THR A 152 24.03 -15.31 -32.64
N ALA A 153 24.62 -15.04 -33.81
CA ALA A 153 25.70 -14.07 -33.96
C ALA A 153 25.21 -12.64 -33.72
N ASP A 154 24.07 -12.27 -34.29
CA ASP A 154 23.43 -10.96 -34.09
C ASP A 154 23.06 -10.77 -32.61
N ALA A 155 22.47 -11.78 -31.97
CA ALA A 155 22.13 -11.72 -30.55
C ALA A 155 23.36 -11.53 -29.66
N ARG A 156 24.49 -12.18 -29.99
CA ARG A 156 25.76 -11.98 -29.28
C ARG A 156 26.32 -10.58 -29.50
N ALA A 157 26.30 -10.07 -30.73
CA ALA A 157 26.77 -8.71 -31.03
C ALA A 157 25.96 -7.64 -30.27
N VAL A 158 24.63 -7.82 -30.20
CA VAL A 158 23.75 -6.94 -29.41
C VAL A 158 24.07 -7.05 -27.91
N ALA A 159 24.29 -8.26 -27.38
CA ALA A 159 24.67 -8.45 -25.98
C ALA A 159 26.01 -7.77 -25.63
N ASP A 160 27.02 -7.94 -26.49
CA ASP A 160 28.34 -7.32 -26.32
C ASP A 160 28.25 -5.79 -26.34
N GLN A 161 27.43 -5.24 -27.25
CA GLN A 161 27.17 -3.79 -27.31
C GLN A 161 26.50 -3.27 -26.04
N ILE A 162 25.49 -3.98 -25.52
CA ILE A 162 24.82 -3.61 -24.25
C ILE A 162 25.82 -3.60 -23.10
N VAL A 163 26.69 -4.60 -23.01
CA VAL A 163 27.73 -4.67 -21.97
C VAL A 163 28.74 -3.53 -22.11
N ALA A 164 29.17 -3.21 -23.33
CA ALA A 164 30.07 -2.09 -23.59
C ALA A 164 29.44 -0.73 -23.23
N ASP A 165 28.16 -0.53 -23.59
CA ASP A 165 27.40 0.66 -23.23
C ASP A 165 27.22 0.79 -21.72
N ALA A 166 26.84 -0.30 -21.04
CA ALA A 166 26.70 -0.32 -19.59
C ALA A 166 28.02 0.03 -18.87
N ARG A 167 29.17 -0.44 -19.38
CA ARG A 167 30.49 -0.08 -18.83
C ARG A 167 30.80 1.40 -19.01
N ARG A 168 30.63 1.95 -20.21
CA ARG A 168 30.82 3.40 -20.47
C ARG A 168 29.94 4.25 -19.56
N ASP A 169 28.73 3.80 -19.34
CA ASP A 169 27.75 4.48 -18.51
C ASP A 169 28.08 4.39 -17.02
N ALA A 170 28.59 3.26 -16.54
CA ALA A 170 29.14 3.10 -15.20
C ALA A 170 30.37 3.99 -14.96
N ASP A 171 31.28 4.07 -15.93
CA ASP A 171 32.47 4.93 -15.86
C ASP A 171 32.06 6.40 -15.76
N ARG A 172 31.10 6.86 -16.59
CA ARG A 172 30.55 8.22 -16.52
C ARG A 172 29.90 8.54 -15.18
N ILE A 173 29.10 7.64 -14.61
CA ILE A 173 28.51 7.83 -13.28
C ILE A 173 29.62 7.97 -12.26
N THR A 174 30.61 7.09 -12.30
CA THR A 174 31.69 7.08 -11.31
C THR A 174 32.48 8.38 -11.38
N THR A 175 32.88 8.82 -12.58
CA THR A 175 33.56 10.11 -12.76
C THR A 175 32.71 11.29 -12.29
N ALA A 176 31.41 11.32 -12.62
CA ALA A 176 30.51 12.39 -12.20
C ALA A 176 30.31 12.41 -10.68
N ALA A 177 30.16 11.24 -10.06
CA ALA A 177 30.02 11.10 -8.61
C ALA A 177 31.29 11.54 -7.88
N THR A 178 32.47 11.18 -8.38
CA THR A 178 33.75 11.66 -7.84
C THR A 178 33.87 13.17 -7.96
N ALA A 179 33.54 13.75 -9.12
CA ALA A 179 33.57 15.21 -9.30
C ALA A 179 32.60 15.95 -8.37
N GLN A 180 31.39 15.41 -8.15
CA GLN A 180 30.43 15.95 -7.19
C GLN A 180 30.93 15.84 -5.74
N ALA A 181 31.56 14.73 -5.37
CA ALA A 181 32.15 14.56 -4.05
C ALA A 181 33.27 15.58 -3.79
N ASP A 182 34.14 15.80 -4.79
CA ASP A 182 35.20 16.79 -4.72
C ASP A 182 34.65 18.21 -4.59
N GLN A 183 33.56 18.53 -5.31
CA GLN A 183 32.88 19.81 -5.21
C GLN A 183 32.29 20.04 -3.82
N VAL A 184 31.60 19.05 -3.24
CA VAL A 184 31.04 19.14 -1.88
C VAL A 184 32.14 19.35 -0.84
N LEU A 185 33.27 18.65 -0.98
CA LEU A 185 34.43 18.84 -0.11
C LEU A 185 35.04 20.24 -0.26
N ALA A 186 35.10 20.79 -1.47
CA ALA A 186 35.56 22.15 -1.71
C ALA A 186 34.61 23.19 -1.09
N ASP A 187 33.29 22.99 -1.22
CA ASP A 187 32.27 23.86 -0.63
C ASP A 187 32.31 23.83 0.91
N ALA A 188 32.44 22.64 1.49
CA ALA A 188 32.57 22.51 2.95
C ALA A 188 33.81 23.24 3.48
N ARG A 189 34.95 23.13 2.79
CA ARG A 189 36.18 23.86 3.14
C ARG A 189 36.00 25.38 3.04
N ARG A 190 35.30 25.87 2.00
CA ARG A 190 34.97 27.30 1.89
C ARG A 190 34.10 27.78 3.06
N GLN A 191 33.07 27.02 3.42
CA GLN A 191 32.20 27.35 4.55
C GLN A 191 32.97 27.35 5.88
N GLU A 192 33.86 26.38 6.09
CA GLU A 192 34.72 26.34 7.28
C GLU A 192 35.62 27.58 7.37
N GLN A 193 36.21 28.01 6.24
CA GLN A 193 37.03 29.22 6.17
C GLN A 193 36.21 30.49 6.46
N GLU A 194 35.02 30.62 5.89
CA GLU A 194 34.13 31.74 6.15
C GLU A 194 33.67 31.80 7.61
N LEU A 195 33.31 30.66 8.20
CA LEU A 195 32.92 30.58 9.61
C LEU A 195 34.08 30.95 10.53
N ARG A 196 35.30 30.47 10.23
CA ARG A 196 36.50 30.89 10.95
C ARG A 196 36.73 32.39 10.84
N ALA A 197 36.65 32.96 9.64
CA ALA A 197 36.83 34.39 9.42
C ALA A 197 35.79 35.24 10.17
N ARG A 198 34.52 34.80 10.20
CA ARG A 198 33.45 35.45 10.98
C ARG A 198 33.70 35.33 12.48
N ALA A 199 34.13 34.17 12.96
CA ALA A 199 34.44 33.95 14.36
C ALA A 199 35.61 34.83 14.83
N THR A 200 36.67 34.95 14.01
CA THR A 200 37.80 35.85 14.30
C THR A 200 37.36 37.31 14.30
N ALA A 201 36.56 37.75 13.32
CA ALA A 201 36.06 39.12 13.28
C ALA A 201 35.16 39.46 14.49
N ALA A 202 34.31 38.51 14.92
CA ALA A 202 33.48 38.67 16.11
C ALA A 202 34.33 38.73 17.39
N ALA A 203 35.37 37.90 17.50
CA ALA A 203 36.30 37.95 18.61
C ALA A 203 37.03 39.30 18.69
N ASP A 204 37.52 39.81 17.55
CA ASP A 204 38.15 41.12 17.46
C ASP A 204 37.18 42.23 17.88
N GLN A 205 35.92 42.18 17.44
CA GLN A 205 34.90 43.14 17.83
C GLN A 205 34.65 43.15 19.35
N VAL A 206 34.56 41.99 19.98
CA VAL A 206 34.41 41.87 21.44
C VAL A 206 35.62 42.44 22.17
N VAL A 207 36.84 42.17 21.68
CA VAL A 207 38.07 42.73 22.25
C VAL A 207 38.08 44.25 22.13
N GLN A 208 37.65 44.82 21.00
CA GLN A 208 37.56 46.27 20.83
C GLN A 208 36.51 46.89 21.76
N GLN A 209 35.32 46.28 21.87
CA GLN A 209 34.28 46.74 22.81
C GLN A 209 34.77 46.73 24.26
N ALA A 210 35.47 45.67 24.67
CA ALA A 210 36.07 45.57 26.00
C ALA A 210 37.14 46.65 26.24
N ARG A 211 37.97 46.98 25.23
CA ARG A 211 38.95 48.08 25.31
C ARG A 211 38.30 49.45 25.43
N THR A 212 37.23 49.70 24.67
CA THR A 212 36.47 50.95 24.77
C THR A 212 35.84 51.08 26.16
N ALA A 213 35.16 50.04 26.65
CA ALA A 213 34.57 50.03 27.99
C ALA A 213 35.62 50.21 29.10
N ALA A 214 36.81 49.62 28.95
CA ALA A 214 37.93 49.83 29.89
C ALA A 214 38.42 51.29 29.89
N THR A 215 38.46 51.95 28.73
CA THR A 215 38.81 53.37 28.62
C THR A 215 37.74 54.26 29.24
N ASP A 216 36.46 53.97 29.00
CA ASP A 216 35.33 54.72 29.54
C ASP A 216 35.26 54.62 31.07
N THR A 217 35.46 53.41 31.62
CA THR A 217 35.49 53.17 33.07
C THR A 217 36.66 53.88 33.74
N ARG A 218 37.85 53.89 33.14
CA ARG A 218 38.99 54.70 33.63
C ARG A 218 38.66 56.19 33.62
N THR A 219 38.10 56.69 32.52
CA THR A 219 37.71 58.09 32.39
C THR A 219 36.65 58.48 33.44
N ALA A 220 35.68 57.61 33.71
CA ALA A 220 34.70 57.82 34.75
C ALA A 220 35.34 57.82 36.16
N ALA A 221 36.26 56.88 36.43
CA ALA A 221 37.00 56.84 37.67
C ALA A 221 37.81 58.13 37.89
N ASP A 222 38.50 58.62 36.86
CA ASP A 222 39.24 59.89 36.93
C ASP A 222 38.33 61.07 37.23
N ARG A 223 37.14 61.15 36.59
CA ARG A 223 36.14 62.19 36.90
C ARG A 223 35.67 62.11 38.36
N THR A 224 35.39 60.91 38.87
CA THR A 224 34.97 60.75 40.28
C THR A 224 36.08 61.17 41.24
N ARG A 225 37.34 60.87 40.91
CA ARG A 225 38.51 61.30 41.69
C ARG A 225 38.63 62.82 41.69
N THR A 226 38.58 63.46 40.53
CA THR A 226 38.64 64.94 40.44
C THR A 226 37.49 65.60 41.19
N ALA A 227 36.27 65.05 41.13
CA ALA A 227 35.13 65.55 41.88
C ALA A 227 35.30 65.38 43.41
N ALA A 228 35.82 64.24 43.86
CA ALA A 228 36.14 64.00 45.26
C ALA A 228 37.23 64.95 45.78
N ASP A 229 38.28 65.19 44.99
CA ASP A 229 39.36 66.12 45.32
C ASP A 229 38.82 67.56 45.42
N ALA A 230 37.94 67.98 44.50
CA ALA A 230 37.27 69.28 44.55
C ALA A 230 36.39 69.42 45.80
N HIS A 231 35.62 68.39 46.15
CA HIS A 231 34.81 68.38 47.36
C HIS A 231 35.66 68.45 48.63
N ALA A 232 36.78 67.70 48.68
CA ALA A 232 37.73 67.76 49.79
C ALA A 232 38.39 69.15 49.92
N ALA A 233 38.65 69.84 48.82
CA ALA A 233 39.12 71.23 48.84
C ALA A 233 38.04 72.20 49.37
N GLN A 234 36.78 72.01 48.96
CA GLN A 234 35.65 72.80 49.46
C GLN A 234 35.44 72.61 50.96
N VAL A 235 35.47 71.36 51.45
CA VAL A 235 35.35 71.05 52.88
C VAL A 235 36.48 71.72 53.67
N ARG A 236 37.73 71.63 53.20
CA ARG A 236 38.87 72.32 53.83
C ARG A 236 38.67 73.84 53.89
N SER A 237 38.26 74.46 52.78
CA SER A 237 37.97 75.90 52.74
C SER A 237 36.86 76.29 53.73
N SER A 238 35.77 75.51 53.78
CA SER A 238 34.67 75.76 54.72
C SER A 238 35.08 75.58 56.19
N ALA A 239 35.93 74.59 56.48
CA ALA A 239 36.47 74.35 57.81
C ALA A 239 37.41 75.48 58.25
N GLU A 240 38.26 75.99 57.34
CA GLU A 240 39.09 77.17 57.60
C GLU A 240 38.24 78.42 57.87
N GLN A 241 37.14 78.59 57.14
CA GLN A 241 36.21 79.69 57.33
C GLN A 241 35.48 79.60 58.67
N ALA A 242 35.02 78.41 59.06
CA ALA A 242 34.44 78.13 60.37
C ALA A 242 35.47 78.38 61.50
N ALA A 243 36.71 77.93 61.31
CA ALA A 243 37.80 78.18 62.27
C ALA A 243 38.17 79.66 62.40
N LYS A 244 37.98 80.48 61.34
CA LYS A 244 38.09 81.94 61.43
C LYS A 244 36.92 82.54 62.21
N GLY A 245 35.69 82.07 61.97
CA GLY A 245 34.49 82.49 62.71
C GLY A 245 34.62 82.22 64.21
N ILE A 246 34.98 80.98 64.58
CA ILE A 246 35.20 80.59 65.99
C ILE A 246 36.28 81.44 66.64
N ARG A 247 37.38 81.77 65.94
CA ARG A 247 38.42 82.66 66.46
C ARG A 247 37.91 84.08 66.71
N GLN A 248 37.13 84.63 65.77
CA GLN A 248 36.53 85.96 65.95
C GLN A 248 35.51 85.98 67.11
N ASP A 249 34.75 84.90 67.27
CA ASP A 249 33.79 84.76 68.36
C ASP A 249 34.50 84.59 69.71
N ALA A 250 35.62 83.85 69.74
CA ALA A 250 36.47 83.74 70.92
C ALA A 250 37.14 85.08 71.27
N ASP A 251 37.61 85.85 70.28
CA ASP A 251 38.17 87.18 70.49
C ASP A 251 37.10 88.16 71.01
N ARG A 252 35.87 88.07 70.51
CA ARG A 252 34.72 88.85 70.99
C ARG A 252 34.38 88.46 72.43
N ALA A 253 34.28 87.17 72.72
CA ALA A 253 34.05 86.66 74.08
C ALA A 253 35.17 87.06 75.05
N LEU A 254 36.42 87.13 74.60
CA LEU A 254 37.54 87.63 75.40
C LEU A 254 37.47 89.15 75.64
N ALA A 255 36.98 89.93 74.67
CA ALA A 255 36.74 91.36 74.84
C ALA A 255 35.58 91.62 75.81
N ASP A 256 34.50 90.85 75.70
CA ASP A 256 33.36 90.89 76.61
C ASP A 256 33.80 90.47 78.03
N ALA A 257 34.57 89.38 78.16
CA ALA A 257 35.12 88.94 79.43
C ALA A 257 36.10 89.98 80.06
N ARG A 258 36.84 90.76 79.26
CA ARG A 258 37.67 91.86 79.77
C ARG A 258 36.83 93.04 80.26
N THR A 259 35.72 93.31 79.58
CA THR A 259 34.73 94.32 80.00
C THR A 259 34.07 93.89 81.31
N ASP A 260 33.66 92.64 81.39
CA ASP A 260 33.10 92.03 82.60
C ASP A 260 34.12 91.96 83.73
N ALA A 261 35.39 91.65 83.46
CA ALA A 261 36.45 91.72 84.48
C ALA A 261 36.69 93.14 85.00
N GLY A 262 36.49 94.17 84.18
CA GLY A 262 36.46 95.57 84.61
C GLY A 262 35.28 95.90 85.52
N ASN A 263 34.10 95.36 85.19
CA ASN A 263 32.89 95.48 86.00
C ASN A 263 32.98 94.67 87.31
N VAL A 264 33.65 93.52 87.28
CA VAL A 264 33.92 92.69 88.45
C VAL A 264 34.99 93.31 89.34
N ARG A 265 35.99 94.03 88.81
CA ARG A 265 36.93 94.81 89.68
C ARG A 265 36.21 95.91 90.46
N THR A 266 35.29 96.61 89.82
CA THR A 266 34.49 97.67 90.48
C THR A 266 33.44 97.11 91.45
N LEU A 267 32.99 95.85 91.25
CA LEU A 267 32.18 95.11 92.22
C LEU A 267 33.01 94.43 93.32
N ALA A 268 34.22 93.96 93.04
CA ALA A 268 35.14 93.34 93.99
C ALA A 268 35.72 94.36 94.99
N GLU A 269 35.89 95.63 94.59
CA GLU A 269 36.15 96.73 95.52
C GLU A 269 34.95 97.00 96.47
N ARG A 270 33.73 96.60 96.08
CA ARG A 270 32.50 96.69 96.90
C ARG A 270 32.19 95.41 97.69
N ASP A 271 32.70 94.26 97.27
CA ASP A 271 32.53 92.94 97.93
C ASP A 271 33.74 92.54 98.82
N ALA A 272 34.88 93.22 98.71
CA ALA A 272 35.97 93.16 99.69
C ALA A 272 35.55 93.65 101.10
N ALA A 273 34.42 94.36 101.21
CA ALA A 273 33.77 94.73 102.46
C ALA A 273 32.69 93.73 102.92
N ARG A 274 32.36 92.71 102.13
CA ARG A 274 31.24 91.77 102.39
C ARG A 274 31.64 90.30 102.49
N MET A 275 32.82 89.91 102.01
CA MET A 275 33.35 88.54 102.07
C MET A 275 34.35 88.33 103.22
N GLN A 276 34.01 88.80 104.42
CA GLN A 276 34.54 88.24 105.69
C GLN A 276 33.54 87.29 106.37
N ASP A 277 32.34 87.09 105.81
CA ASP A 277 31.36 86.10 106.27
C ASP A 277 31.03 85.12 105.14
N LEU A 278 31.26 83.82 105.37
CA LEU A 278 30.84 82.67 104.53
C LEU A 278 31.88 82.11 103.54
N ALA A 279 33.09 81.88 104.05
CA ALA A 279 33.91 80.75 103.61
C ALA A 279 33.51 79.49 104.40
N ALA A 280 32.45 78.80 103.98
CA ALA A 280 32.15 77.42 104.35
C ALA A 280 30.98 76.93 103.48
N ASP A 281 31.26 76.08 102.47
CA ASP A 281 30.64 74.74 102.36
C ASP A 281 30.90 74.09 100.99
N ASP A 282 31.67 73.00 101.10
CA ASP A 282 31.33 71.68 100.57
C ASP A 282 31.49 71.34 99.09
N ARG A 283 32.77 71.04 98.84
CA ARG A 283 33.31 69.79 98.27
C ARG A 283 32.46 68.51 98.45
N LEU A 284 31.27 68.40 97.86
CA LEU A 284 30.56 67.12 97.68
C LEU A 284 29.89 67.02 96.30
N ALA A 285 30.66 66.67 95.26
CA ALA A 285 30.10 66.30 93.95
C ALA A 285 30.98 65.27 93.21
N ALA A 286 31.25 64.12 93.84
CA ALA A 286 31.90 62.99 93.17
C ALA A 286 31.29 61.63 93.56
N GLY A 287 29.97 61.59 93.77
CA GLY A 287 29.19 60.35 93.97
C GLY A 287 28.34 59.94 92.76
N GLN A 288 28.15 60.83 91.78
CA GLN A 288 27.17 60.61 90.69
C GLN A 288 27.70 59.79 89.49
N ALA A 289 29.00 59.49 89.41
CA ALA A 289 29.59 58.79 88.26
C ALA A 289 29.47 57.25 88.29
N ARG A 290 28.83 56.65 89.29
CA ARG A 290 28.67 55.19 89.40
C ARG A 290 27.24 54.70 89.12
N ALA A 291 26.26 55.59 89.04
CA ALA A 291 24.87 55.23 88.71
C ALA A 291 24.62 55.13 87.19
N ASP A 292 25.42 55.82 86.36
CA ASP A 292 25.20 55.85 84.91
C ASP A 292 25.81 54.67 84.14
N ALA A 293 26.61 53.83 84.82
CA ALA A 293 27.27 52.68 84.20
C ALA A 293 26.39 51.41 84.12
N GLU A 294 25.36 51.30 84.98
CA GLU A 294 24.50 50.10 85.03
C GLU A 294 23.38 50.11 83.98
N LEU A 295 23.03 51.27 83.41
CA LEU A 295 22.04 51.39 82.34
C LEU A 295 22.56 50.97 80.95
N ALA A 296 23.88 50.90 80.74
CA ALA A 296 24.48 50.51 79.47
C ALA A 296 24.55 48.98 79.24
N ALA A 297 24.43 48.18 80.31
CA ALA A 297 24.50 46.72 80.23
C ALA A 297 23.16 46.06 79.84
N ALA A 298 22.04 46.76 80.00
CA ALA A 298 20.70 46.26 79.65
C ALA A 298 20.37 46.33 78.15
N ALA A 299 21.05 47.20 77.38
CA ALA A 299 20.82 47.36 75.94
C ALA A 299 21.48 46.26 75.07
N ALA A 300 22.43 45.49 75.61
CA ALA A 300 23.15 44.45 74.87
C ALA A 300 22.44 43.07 74.83
N ALA A 301 21.25 42.96 75.42
CA ALA A 301 20.48 41.72 75.49
C ALA A 301 19.40 41.58 74.38
N GLU A 302 18.92 42.69 73.79
CA GLU A 302 17.86 42.67 72.77
C GLU A 302 18.37 42.31 71.37
N GLU A 303 19.65 42.56 71.06
CA GLU A 303 20.25 42.31 69.73
C GLU A 303 20.44 40.80 69.43
N ARG A 304 20.47 39.95 70.47
CA ARG A 304 20.64 38.48 70.32
C ARG A 304 19.37 37.73 69.98
N ILE A 305 18.20 38.37 70.08
CA ILE A 305 16.88 37.78 69.76
C ILE A 305 16.51 38.01 68.28
N ALA A 306 17.00 39.09 67.65
CA ALA A 306 16.83 39.35 66.22
C ALA A 306 17.58 38.32 65.35
N ALA A 307 18.81 37.96 65.71
CA ALA A 307 19.65 37.03 64.95
C ALA A 307 19.13 35.56 64.90
N ARG A 308 18.15 35.19 65.74
CA ARG A 308 17.50 33.87 65.68
C ARG A 308 16.30 33.83 64.72
N ARG A 309 15.57 34.93 64.59
CA ARG A 309 14.44 35.04 63.64
C ARG A 309 14.89 34.96 62.19
N ASP A 310 16.02 35.57 61.86
CA ASP A 310 16.54 35.59 60.48
C ASP A 310 17.00 34.20 59.98
N ARG A 311 17.41 33.30 60.90
CA ARG A 311 17.79 31.92 60.56
C ARG A 311 16.57 31.02 60.32
N GLU A 312 15.48 31.21 61.07
CA GLU A 312 14.24 30.45 60.89
C GLU A 312 13.47 30.85 59.61
N GLU A 313 13.60 32.11 59.17
CA GLU A 313 13.04 32.55 57.89
C GLU A 313 13.83 32.02 56.68
N ALA A 314 15.16 31.91 56.79
CA ALA A 314 16.00 31.34 55.75
C ALA A 314 15.70 29.84 55.49
N GLU A 315 15.44 29.06 56.54
CA GLU A 315 15.08 27.64 56.42
C GLU A 315 13.69 27.42 55.77
N ARG A 316 12.71 28.30 56.05
CA ARG A 316 11.40 28.25 55.40
C ARG A 316 11.46 28.60 53.92
N ILE A 317 12.33 29.52 53.53
CA ILE A 317 12.55 29.89 52.11
C ILE A 317 13.21 28.72 51.36
N LEU A 318 14.14 28.00 51.99
CA LEU A 318 14.79 26.82 51.40
C LEU A 318 13.81 25.63 51.24
N ALA A 319 12.94 25.39 52.24
CA ALA A 319 11.89 24.37 52.19
C ALA A 319 10.80 24.67 51.15
N ALA A 320 10.40 25.95 51.02
CA ALA A 320 9.46 26.38 49.98
C ALA A 320 10.07 26.29 48.56
N ALA A 321 11.40 26.42 48.43
CA ALA A 321 12.10 26.26 47.15
C ALA A 321 12.19 24.79 46.71
N THR A 322 12.40 23.85 47.63
CA THR A 322 12.40 22.40 47.33
C THR A 322 11.00 21.86 47.07
N GLU A 323 9.95 22.39 47.70
CA GLU A 323 8.57 21.98 47.42
C GLU A 323 8.11 22.42 46.01
N ARG A 324 8.55 23.59 45.53
CA ARG A 324 8.26 24.10 44.18
C ARG A 324 8.90 23.26 43.07
N THR A 325 10.06 22.64 43.30
CA THR A 325 10.70 21.74 42.32
C THR A 325 10.02 20.37 42.28
N VAL A 326 9.59 19.84 43.42
CA VAL A 326 8.82 18.60 43.53
C VAL A 326 7.42 18.74 42.91
N GLN A 327 6.73 19.87 43.12
CA GLN A 327 5.43 20.12 42.50
C GLN A 327 5.54 20.30 40.97
N ARG A 328 6.63 20.89 40.46
CA ARG A 328 6.90 20.95 39.01
C ARG A 328 7.15 19.58 38.41
N ALA A 329 7.81 18.67 39.14
CA ALA A 329 8.01 17.29 38.71
C ALA A 329 6.67 16.51 38.68
N ARG A 330 5.86 16.60 39.74
CA ARG A 330 4.52 15.97 39.78
C ARG A 330 3.58 16.50 38.68
N ARG A 331 3.58 17.81 38.39
CA ARG A 331 2.78 18.37 37.28
C ARG A 331 3.21 17.86 35.90
N LYS A 332 4.50 17.59 35.68
CA LYS A 332 4.99 16.98 34.44
C LYS A 332 4.53 15.52 34.32
N GLU A 333 4.51 14.79 35.42
CA GLU A 333 4.08 13.39 35.45
C GLU A 333 2.58 13.22 35.27
N ILE A 334 1.76 14.09 35.87
CA ILE A 334 0.30 14.12 35.64
C ILE A 334 -0.01 14.45 34.18
N ARG A 335 0.71 15.40 33.56
CA ARG A 335 0.57 15.72 32.13
C ARG A 335 1.04 14.57 31.22
N ARG A 336 2.01 13.77 31.66
CA ARG A 336 2.47 12.58 30.94
C ARG A 336 1.39 11.49 30.97
N LYS A 337 0.85 11.19 32.16
CA LYS A 337 -0.25 10.23 32.34
C LYS A 337 -1.52 10.64 31.57
N ALA A 338 -1.93 11.91 31.65
CA ALA A 338 -3.08 12.40 30.90
C ALA A 338 -2.88 12.33 29.37
N ARG A 339 -1.65 12.45 28.87
CA ARG A 339 -1.32 12.25 27.45
C ARG A 339 -1.29 10.78 27.06
N GLU A 340 -0.82 9.90 27.94
CA GLU A 340 -0.85 8.45 27.75
C GLU A 340 -2.30 7.93 27.73
N GLU A 341 -3.17 8.42 28.62
CA GLU A 341 -4.60 8.10 28.66
C GLU A 341 -5.35 8.65 27.43
N ALA A 342 -5.04 9.86 26.97
CA ALA A 342 -5.61 10.41 25.74
C ALA A 342 -5.10 9.69 24.47
N ALA A 343 -3.86 9.20 24.47
CA ALA A 343 -3.29 8.43 23.36
C ALA A 343 -3.84 6.99 23.28
N ALA A 344 -4.18 6.39 24.43
CA ALA A 344 -4.76 5.05 24.52
C ALA A 344 -6.08 4.91 23.75
N GLY A 345 -6.83 6.00 23.54
CA GLY A 345 -8.06 6.01 22.74
C GLY A 345 -7.87 5.94 21.21
N THR A 346 -6.64 6.07 20.69
CA THR A 346 -6.39 6.21 19.24
C THR A 346 -5.93 4.93 18.54
N GLY A 347 -5.70 3.83 19.27
CA GLY A 347 -5.34 2.52 18.71
C GLY A 347 -3.99 2.46 17.97
N VAL A 348 -3.18 3.53 18.01
CA VAL A 348 -1.86 3.58 17.38
C VAL A 348 -0.80 3.85 18.45
N PRO A 349 0.24 3.01 18.57
CA PRO A 349 1.29 3.16 19.59
C PRO A 349 1.87 4.58 19.61
N ALA A 350 2.08 5.11 20.81
CA ALA A 350 2.80 6.37 21.00
C ALA A 350 4.29 6.12 20.74
N LEU A 351 4.91 6.96 19.89
CA LEU A 351 6.34 6.86 19.58
C LEU A 351 7.15 7.09 20.86
N SER A 352 8.08 6.17 21.16
CA SER A 352 9.00 6.35 22.28
C SER A 352 9.90 7.57 22.07
N GLY A 353 10.44 8.16 23.14
CA GLY A 353 11.32 9.35 23.00
C GLY A 353 12.53 9.12 22.08
N ARG A 354 13.04 7.87 22.03
CA ARG A 354 14.11 7.46 21.12
C ARG A 354 13.62 7.32 19.68
N GLU A 355 12.42 6.78 19.47
CA GLU A 355 11.80 6.75 18.15
C GLU A 355 11.50 8.16 17.62
N LEU A 356 11.14 9.11 18.49
CA LEU A 356 10.94 10.52 18.11
C LEU A 356 12.24 11.18 17.62
N VAL A 357 13.36 10.92 18.31
CA VAL A 357 14.67 11.39 17.86
C VAL A 357 15.05 10.72 16.54
N LEU A 358 14.79 9.41 16.40
CA LEU A 358 15.07 8.69 15.16
C LEU A 358 14.21 9.21 13.99
N VAL A 359 12.92 9.49 14.23
CA VAL A 359 12.02 10.13 13.25
C VAL A 359 12.54 11.51 12.88
N LEU A 360 12.98 12.32 13.86
CA LEU A 360 13.53 13.65 13.58
C LEU A 360 14.79 13.54 12.72
N VAL A 361 15.71 12.64 13.05
CA VAL A 361 16.93 12.39 12.27
C VAL A 361 16.59 11.94 10.85
N VAL A 362 15.64 11.00 10.69
CA VAL A 362 15.18 10.53 9.38
C VAL A 362 14.53 11.66 8.59
N VAL A 363 13.71 12.50 9.22
CA VAL A 363 13.07 13.66 8.56
C VAL A 363 14.11 14.67 8.11
N VAL A 364 15.11 14.98 8.93
CA VAL A 364 16.20 15.91 8.57
C VAL A 364 17.05 15.33 7.44
N ALA A 365 17.44 14.05 7.52
CA ALA A 365 18.19 13.39 6.47
C ALA A 365 17.41 13.33 5.14
N ALA A 366 16.11 13.00 5.21
CA ALA A 366 15.22 13.01 4.06
C ALA A 366 15.10 14.41 3.45
N ALA A 367 14.94 15.45 4.29
CA ALA A 367 14.87 16.84 3.82
C ALA A 367 16.17 17.26 3.10
N THR A 368 17.34 16.92 3.64
CA THR A 368 18.63 17.21 3.02
C THR A 368 18.79 16.51 1.67
N VAL A 369 18.53 15.19 1.62
CA VAL A 369 18.63 14.40 0.38
C VAL A 369 17.65 14.91 -0.68
N SER A 370 16.44 15.27 -0.26
CA SER A 370 15.40 15.78 -1.17
C SER A 370 15.75 17.16 -1.70
N THR A 371 16.33 18.03 -0.87
CA THR A 371 16.80 19.35 -1.30
C THR A 371 17.92 19.22 -2.33
N LEU A 372 18.88 18.31 -2.12
CA LEU A 372 19.95 18.03 -3.08
C LEU A 372 19.42 17.43 -4.39
N GLY A 373 18.48 16.47 -4.29
CA GLY A 373 17.82 15.86 -5.45
C GLY A 373 17.01 16.87 -6.27
N LEU A 374 16.28 17.76 -5.59
CA LEU A 374 15.54 18.87 -6.21
C LEU A 374 16.48 19.87 -6.90
N LEU A 375 17.59 20.25 -6.27
CA LEU A 375 18.56 21.19 -6.86
C LEU A 375 19.19 20.62 -8.14
N SER A 376 19.56 19.34 -8.11
CA SER A 376 20.08 18.61 -9.27
C SER A 376 19.02 18.49 -10.38
N SER A 377 17.80 18.11 -10.02
CA SER A 377 16.67 18.00 -10.96
C SER A 377 16.29 19.34 -11.59
N TYR A 378 16.32 20.42 -10.80
CA TYR A 378 15.97 21.77 -11.21
C TYR A 378 16.85 22.26 -12.37
N THR A 379 18.17 22.14 -12.23
CA THR A 379 19.11 22.59 -13.26
C THR A 379 18.99 21.79 -14.57
N ALA A 380 18.70 20.48 -14.45
CA ALA A 380 18.47 19.60 -15.59
C ALA A 380 17.17 19.94 -16.34
N LEU A 381 16.06 20.14 -15.62
CA LEU A 381 14.78 20.52 -16.21
C LEU A 381 14.78 21.94 -16.76
N GLU A 382 15.43 22.88 -16.08
CA GLU A 382 15.54 24.26 -16.56
C GLU A 382 16.32 24.33 -17.88
N THR A 383 17.39 23.53 -18.02
CA THR A 383 18.17 23.45 -19.26
C THR A 383 17.37 22.79 -20.39
N ALA A 384 16.61 21.74 -20.08
CA ALA A 384 15.71 21.12 -21.05
C ALA A 384 14.58 22.08 -21.49
N ALA A 385 14.00 22.82 -20.55
CA ALA A 385 12.95 23.81 -20.83
C ALA A 385 13.46 24.96 -21.71
N ARG A 386 14.71 25.42 -21.53
CA ARG A 386 15.37 26.35 -22.46
C ARG A 386 15.47 25.76 -23.87
N GLY A 387 15.85 24.49 -23.98
CA GLY A 387 15.90 23.77 -25.25
C GLY A 387 14.55 23.62 -25.95
N TRP A 388 13.44 23.66 -25.20
CA TRP A 388 12.07 23.63 -25.72
C TRP A 388 11.49 25.01 -26.04
N GLY A 389 12.27 26.08 -25.87
CA GLY A 389 11.84 27.44 -26.22
C GLY A 389 10.92 28.11 -25.19
N TRP A 390 11.01 27.72 -23.91
CA TRP A 390 10.27 28.42 -22.84
C TRP A 390 10.91 29.77 -22.51
N ASP A 391 10.12 30.84 -22.50
CA ASP A 391 10.56 32.19 -22.09
C ASP A 391 10.94 32.26 -20.60
N TRP A 392 10.32 31.40 -19.78
CA TRP A 392 10.59 31.29 -18.33
C TRP A 392 10.93 29.84 -17.96
N PRO A 393 12.15 29.37 -18.26
CA PRO A 393 12.53 27.95 -18.10
C PRO A 393 12.43 27.43 -16.66
N TRP A 394 12.58 28.32 -15.67
CA TRP A 394 12.43 27.99 -14.25
C TRP A 394 10.99 27.65 -13.85
N LEU A 395 9.99 28.09 -14.63
CA LEU A 395 8.58 27.89 -14.29
C LEU A 395 8.18 26.41 -14.39
N LEU A 396 8.79 25.65 -15.31
CA LEU A 396 8.50 24.23 -15.50
C LEU A 396 8.81 23.40 -14.24
N PRO A 397 10.05 23.38 -13.70
CA PRO A 397 10.37 22.63 -12.48
C PRO A 397 9.61 23.17 -11.26
N VAL A 398 9.56 24.50 -11.06
CA VAL A 398 8.85 25.09 -9.91
C VAL A 398 7.35 24.78 -9.94
N GLY A 399 6.73 24.87 -11.11
CA GLY A 399 5.31 24.59 -11.29
C GLY A 399 4.96 23.17 -10.87
N ILE A 400 5.76 22.18 -11.27
CA ILE A 400 5.59 20.77 -10.92
C ILE A 400 5.82 20.53 -9.42
N ASP A 401 6.89 21.09 -8.86
CA ASP A 401 7.28 20.85 -7.46
C ASP A 401 6.35 21.52 -6.45
N VAL A 402 5.71 22.63 -6.81
CA VAL A 402 4.69 23.28 -5.97
C VAL A 402 3.35 22.53 -6.06
N SER A 403 3.02 22.00 -7.22
CA SER A 403 1.71 21.38 -7.45
C SER A 403 1.57 20.00 -6.81
N ILE A 404 2.63 19.18 -6.73
CA ILE A 404 2.58 17.89 -6.02
C ILE A 404 2.16 18.04 -4.54
N PRO A 405 2.83 18.84 -3.68
CA PRO A 405 2.42 19.06 -2.30
C PRO A 405 1.10 19.83 -2.19
N ALA A 406 0.80 20.76 -3.10
CA ALA A 406 -0.48 21.47 -3.09
C ALA A 406 -1.67 20.52 -3.33
N PHE A 407 -1.62 19.68 -4.37
CA PHE A 407 -2.67 18.70 -4.66
C PHE A 407 -2.71 17.55 -3.64
N THR A 408 -1.55 17.15 -3.10
CA THR A 408 -1.50 16.17 -2.00
C THR A 408 -2.16 16.75 -0.74
N GLY A 409 -1.83 17.98 -0.36
CA GLY A 409 -2.42 18.70 0.75
C GLY A 409 -3.93 18.91 0.57
N ALA A 410 -4.37 19.31 -0.62
CA ALA A 410 -5.79 19.38 -0.96
C ALA A 410 -6.48 18.02 -0.83
N GLY A 411 -5.85 16.95 -1.31
CA GLY A 411 -6.35 15.58 -1.13
C GLY A 411 -6.47 15.16 0.34
N LEU A 412 -5.49 15.51 1.17
CA LEU A 412 -5.52 15.27 2.61
C LEU A 412 -6.61 16.09 3.31
N LEU A 413 -6.81 17.34 2.90
CA LEU A 413 -7.88 18.21 3.41
C LEU A 413 -9.27 17.66 3.03
N LEU A 414 -9.44 17.18 1.80
CA LEU A 414 -10.67 16.53 1.35
C LEU A 414 -10.98 15.25 2.14
N ILE A 415 -9.96 14.44 2.45
CA ILE A 415 -10.09 13.29 3.36
C ILE A 415 -10.56 13.76 4.75
N ARG A 416 -10.00 14.87 5.24
CA ARG A 416 -10.34 15.44 6.54
C ARG A 416 -11.76 16.04 6.59
N MET A 417 -12.30 16.49 5.45
CA MET A 417 -13.66 17.05 5.32
C MET A 417 -14.71 16.01 4.90
N ASP A 418 -14.35 14.72 4.84
CA ASP A 418 -15.23 13.63 4.40
C ASP A 418 -15.76 13.76 2.95
N MET A 419 -15.07 14.53 2.11
CA MET A 419 -15.43 14.80 0.71
C MET A 419 -14.37 14.22 -0.23
N GLU A 420 -14.15 12.90 -0.18
CA GLU A 420 -13.07 12.27 -0.94
C GLU A 420 -13.32 12.21 -2.46
N LEU A 421 -12.80 13.19 -3.21
CA LEU A 421 -12.73 13.08 -4.67
C LEU A 421 -11.62 12.10 -5.07
N ARG A 422 -12.00 10.84 -5.30
CA ARG A 422 -11.07 9.75 -5.67
C ARG A 422 -10.23 10.05 -6.92
N TRP A 423 -10.72 10.88 -7.83
CA TRP A 423 -10.01 11.25 -9.06
C TRP A 423 -8.82 12.18 -8.80
N VAL A 424 -8.93 13.10 -7.81
CA VAL A 424 -7.87 14.06 -7.46
C VAL A 424 -6.58 13.36 -7.04
N ARG A 425 -6.68 12.14 -6.47
CA ARG A 425 -5.53 11.30 -6.13
C ARG A 425 -4.71 10.86 -7.34
N TRP A 426 -5.23 10.95 -8.56
CA TRP A 426 -4.46 10.67 -9.78
C TRP A 426 -3.62 11.86 -10.21
N VAL A 427 -4.00 13.10 -9.86
CA VAL A 427 -3.28 14.30 -10.28
C VAL A 427 -1.82 14.29 -9.79
N PRO A 428 -1.52 14.10 -8.49
CA PRO A 428 -0.13 13.96 -8.03
C PRO A 428 0.61 12.80 -8.70
N ARG A 429 -0.05 11.66 -8.93
CA ARG A 429 0.59 10.48 -9.55
C ARG A 429 1.00 10.73 -11.00
N VAL A 430 0.14 11.40 -11.76
CA VAL A 430 0.43 11.80 -13.14
C VAL A 430 1.52 12.86 -13.16
N LEU A 431 1.46 13.85 -12.26
CA LEU A 431 2.52 14.86 -12.13
C LEU A 431 3.86 14.22 -11.79
N THR A 432 3.90 13.33 -10.80
CA THR A 432 5.08 12.55 -10.44
C THR A 432 5.61 11.75 -11.64
N ALA A 433 4.75 11.05 -12.37
CA ALA A 433 5.17 10.30 -13.56
C ALA A 433 5.76 11.24 -14.63
N ALA A 434 5.17 12.42 -14.80
CA ALA A 434 5.72 13.46 -15.67
C ALA A 434 7.09 13.96 -15.15
N THR A 435 7.25 14.25 -13.85
CA THR A 435 8.53 14.65 -13.24
C THR A 435 9.63 13.62 -13.50
N VAL A 436 9.31 12.34 -13.30
CA VAL A 436 10.26 11.23 -13.51
C VAL A 436 10.60 11.09 -14.99
N TYR A 437 9.62 11.21 -15.88
CA TYR A 437 9.86 11.18 -17.33
C TYR A 437 10.73 12.34 -17.81
N LEU A 438 10.49 13.56 -17.30
CA LEU A 438 11.30 14.73 -17.64
C LEU A 438 12.74 14.56 -17.15
N ASN A 439 12.94 14.06 -15.93
CA ASN A 439 14.27 13.76 -15.39
C ASN A 439 14.96 12.61 -16.11
N TRP A 440 14.20 11.60 -16.53
CA TRP A 440 14.69 10.53 -17.40
C TRP A 440 15.13 11.07 -18.76
N SER A 441 14.40 12.04 -19.33
CA SER A 441 14.73 12.62 -20.63
C SER A 441 15.91 13.59 -20.59
N ALA A 442 16.26 14.10 -19.41
CA ALA A 442 17.29 15.13 -19.24
C ALA A 442 18.73 14.60 -19.41
N SER A 443 18.94 13.30 -19.53
CA SER A 443 20.26 12.71 -19.75
C SER A 443 20.33 11.86 -21.02
N HIS A 444 21.48 11.93 -21.70
CA HIS A 444 21.72 11.18 -22.94
C HIS A 444 22.29 9.77 -22.70
N SER A 445 22.85 9.48 -21.51
CA SER A 445 23.36 8.16 -21.11
C SER A 445 22.31 7.36 -20.32
N THR A 446 22.19 6.05 -20.56
CA THR A 446 21.20 5.21 -19.85
C THR A 446 21.41 5.22 -18.34
N ALA A 447 22.66 5.20 -17.90
CA ALA A 447 23.09 5.45 -16.53
C ALA A 447 22.58 6.78 -15.94
N GLY A 448 22.78 7.88 -16.66
CA GLY A 448 22.38 9.21 -16.21
C GLY A 448 20.87 9.36 -16.17
N ARG A 449 20.15 8.75 -17.12
CA ARG A 449 18.68 8.69 -17.10
C ARG A 449 18.17 7.98 -15.85
N ILE A 450 18.77 6.83 -15.52
CA ILE A 450 18.44 6.07 -14.31
C ILE A 450 18.77 6.89 -13.06
N GLY A 451 19.94 7.54 -13.01
CA GLY A 451 20.37 8.35 -11.86
C GLY A 451 19.45 9.54 -11.57
N HIS A 452 19.14 10.36 -12.57
CA HIS A 452 18.25 11.52 -12.40
C HIS A 452 16.79 11.09 -12.10
N ALA A 453 16.32 10.01 -12.70
CA ALA A 453 15.01 9.44 -12.38
C ALA A 453 14.96 8.85 -10.96
N ALA A 454 16.01 8.16 -10.51
CA ALA A 454 16.09 7.57 -9.17
C ALA A 454 16.11 8.63 -8.07
N LEU A 455 16.86 9.72 -8.28
CA LEU A 455 16.91 10.86 -7.34
C LEU A 455 15.53 11.52 -7.16
N THR A 456 14.76 11.67 -8.24
CA THR A 456 13.41 12.25 -8.16
C THR A 456 12.38 11.29 -7.60
N LEU A 457 12.48 9.99 -7.91
CA LEU A 457 11.66 8.95 -7.28
C LEU A 457 11.86 8.88 -5.76
N LEU A 458 13.06 9.15 -5.26
CA LEU A 458 13.34 9.10 -3.83
C LEU A 458 12.50 10.11 -3.04
N TRP A 459 12.43 11.36 -3.50
CA TRP A 459 11.58 12.38 -2.88
C TRP A 459 10.09 12.02 -2.94
N VAL A 460 9.64 11.51 -4.08
CA VAL A 460 8.26 11.04 -4.28
C VAL A 460 7.92 9.96 -3.25
N VAL A 461 8.80 8.98 -3.05
CA VAL A 461 8.62 7.92 -2.05
C VAL A 461 8.52 8.52 -0.64
N PHE A 462 9.38 9.47 -0.28
CA PHE A 462 9.27 10.16 1.01
C PHE A 462 7.93 10.89 1.17
N SER A 463 7.47 11.60 0.13
CA SER A 463 6.18 12.31 0.16
C SER A 463 4.97 11.37 0.25
N GLU A 464 5.01 10.22 -0.42
CA GLU A 464 3.95 9.19 -0.36
C GLU A 464 3.93 8.52 1.02
N ILE A 465 5.09 8.25 1.62
CA ILE A 465 5.20 7.75 2.99
C ILE A 465 4.61 8.76 3.97
N ALA A 466 4.97 10.05 3.86
CA ALA A 466 4.42 11.09 4.73
C ALA A 466 2.90 11.23 4.59
N SER A 467 2.40 11.25 3.35
CA SER A 467 0.96 11.26 3.03
C SER A 467 0.24 10.03 3.59
N HIS A 468 0.85 8.84 3.47
CA HIS A 468 0.32 7.59 4.01
C HIS A 468 0.24 7.60 5.54
N ILE A 469 1.30 8.04 6.22
CA ILE A 469 1.34 8.17 7.69
C ILE A 469 0.27 9.16 8.16
N TYR A 470 0.14 10.30 7.47
CA TYR A 470 -0.85 11.31 7.82
C TYR A 470 -2.29 10.81 7.58
N ALA A 471 -2.54 10.16 6.44
CA ALA A 471 -3.84 9.59 6.10
C ALA A 471 -4.23 8.41 7.02
N THR A 472 -3.28 7.59 7.46
CA THR A 472 -3.53 6.51 8.43
C THR A 472 -3.83 7.04 9.82
N ARG A 473 -3.12 8.08 10.28
CA ARG A 473 -3.43 8.76 11.55
C ARG A 473 -4.81 9.44 11.52
N ILE A 474 -5.15 10.17 10.44
CA ILE A 474 -6.50 10.75 10.30
C ILE A 474 -7.55 9.66 10.18
N GLY A 475 -7.30 8.61 9.39
CA GLY A 475 -8.22 7.48 9.23
C GLY A 475 -8.50 6.76 10.54
N ALA A 476 -7.49 6.60 11.41
CA ALA A 476 -7.64 6.07 12.76
C ALA A 476 -8.45 7.02 13.66
N VAL A 477 -8.19 8.33 13.59
CA VAL A 477 -8.90 9.36 14.37
C VAL A 477 -10.36 9.55 13.91
N THR A 478 -10.67 9.32 12.64
CA THR A 478 -12.03 9.49 12.08
C THR A 478 -12.93 8.27 12.34
N GLY A 479 -12.39 7.17 12.88
CA GLY A 479 -13.18 6.00 13.28
C GLY A 479 -13.90 5.28 12.12
N LYS A 480 -13.52 5.53 10.86
CA LYS A 480 -14.15 4.88 9.71
C LYS A 480 -13.83 3.39 9.72
N VAL A 481 -14.82 2.58 10.07
CA VAL A 481 -14.78 1.12 9.90
C VAL A 481 -14.81 0.82 8.40
N ARG A 482 -13.65 0.80 7.77
CA ARG A 482 -13.51 0.38 6.38
C ARG A 482 -13.66 -1.13 6.32
N MET A 483 -14.47 -1.61 5.38
CA MET A 483 -14.53 -3.03 5.02
C MET A 483 -13.11 -3.56 4.83
N GLU A 484 -12.74 -4.54 5.66
CA GLU A 484 -11.42 -5.16 5.61
C GLU A 484 -11.21 -5.86 4.26
N SER A 485 -10.04 -5.64 3.66
CA SER A 485 -9.69 -6.33 2.42
C SER A 485 -9.42 -7.80 2.70
N VAL A 486 -9.95 -8.67 1.85
CA VAL A 486 -9.56 -10.08 1.86
C VAL A 486 -8.05 -10.20 1.61
N ARG A 487 -7.37 -11.07 2.36
CA ARG A 487 -5.92 -11.34 2.23
C ARG A 487 -5.54 -11.62 0.77
N ARG A 488 -4.50 -10.93 0.29
CA ARG A 488 -3.98 -11.06 -1.09
C ARG A 488 -3.55 -12.49 -1.42
N SER A 489 -2.95 -13.20 -0.47
CA SER A 489 -2.54 -14.61 -0.66
C SER A 489 -3.69 -15.53 -1.05
N ARG A 490 -4.89 -15.28 -0.52
CA ARG A 490 -6.08 -16.08 -0.81
C ARG A 490 -6.62 -15.85 -2.23
N TRP A 491 -6.40 -14.67 -2.80
CA TRP A 491 -6.73 -14.40 -4.20
C TRP A 491 -5.90 -15.24 -5.15
N VAL A 492 -4.65 -15.55 -4.80
CA VAL A 492 -3.76 -16.42 -5.59
C VAL A 492 -4.13 -17.89 -5.37
N LEU A 493 -4.29 -18.31 -4.11
CA LEU A 493 -4.51 -19.72 -3.75
C LEU A 493 -5.93 -20.22 -4.03
N ALA A 494 -6.93 -19.33 -3.95
CA ALA A 494 -8.33 -19.70 -4.11
C ALA A 494 -9.17 -18.53 -4.67
N PRO A 495 -8.95 -18.11 -5.94
CA PRO A 495 -9.56 -16.92 -6.52
C PRO A 495 -11.10 -16.97 -6.51
N VAL A 496 -11.68 -18.11 -6.87
CA VAL A 496 -13.15 -18.26 -6.97
C VAL A 496 -13.81 -18.25 -5.59
N SER A 497 -13.23 -18.94 -4.59
CA SER A 497 -13.79 -18.96 -3.24
C SER A 497 -13.66 -17.59 -2.57
N THR A 498 -12.55 -16.90 -2.84
CA THR A 498 -12.29 -15.53 -2.39
C THR A 498 -13.25 -14.52 -3.02
N ALA A 499 -13.52 -14.61 -4.31
CA ALA A 499 -14.51 -13.76 -4.98
C ALA A 499 -15.92 -13.95 -4.39
N ARG A 500 -16.33 -15.19 -4.09
CA ARG A 500 -17.62 -15.48 -3.43
C ARG A 500 -17.68 -14.95 -2.00
N LEU A 501 -16.58 -15.02 -1.25
CA LEU A 501 -16.47 -14.45 0.09
C LEU A 501 -16.60 -12.92 0.04
N ARG A 502 -15.79 -12.26 -0.81
CA ARG A 502 -15.83 -10.80 -0.99
C ARG A 502 -17.21 -10.31 -1.44
N ARG A 503 -17.85 -11.01 -2.38
CA ARG A 503 -19.22 -10.67 -2.82
C ARG A 503 -20.20 -10.71 -1.64
N ARG A 504 -20.08 -11.69 -0.74
CA ARG A 504 -20.93 -11.76 0.46
C ARG A 504 -20.60 -10.67 1.48
N MET A 505 -19.32 -10.42 1.75
CA MET A 505 -18.93 -9.32 2.64
C MET A 505 -19.55 -8.00 2.18
N ILE A 506 -19.53 -7.73 0.87
CA ILE A 506 -20.17 -6.54 0.26
C ILE A 506 -21.70 -6.58 0.38
N LEU A 507 -22.34 -7.70 0.05
CA LEU A 507 -23.82 -7.80 0.06
C LEU A 507 -24.44 -7.74 1.46
N TRP A 508 -23.71 -8.20 2.47
CA TRP A 508 -24.20 -8.33 3.85
C TRP A 508 -23.52 -7.34 4.80
N GLU A 509 -22.79 -6.37 4.26
CA GLU A 509 -22.05 -5.33 4.99
C GLU A 509 -21.19 -5.89 6.13
N ILE A 510 -20.60 -7.08 5.94
CA ILE A 510 -19.72 -7.71 6.92
C ILE A 510 -18.35 -7.04 6.81
N THR A 511 -18.10 -6.06 7.67
CA THR A 511 -16.90 -5.21 7.60
C THR A 511 -15.61 -5.91 8.02
N SER A 512 -15.68 -7.00 8.77
CA SER A 512 -14.52 -7.78 9.23
C SER A 512 -14.24 -8.99 8.32
N TYR A 513 -12.97 -9.18 7.93
CA TYR A 513 -12.53 -10.35 7.18
C TYR A 513 -12.63 -11.63 8.01
N ASP A 514 -12.26 -11.54 9.29
CA ASP A 514 -12.30 -12.69 10.20
C ASP A 514 -13.74 -13.17 10.41
N GLU A 515 -14.66 -12.23 10.63
CA GLU A 515 -16.09 -12.53 10.72
C GLU A 515 -16.62 -13.19 9.43
N GLY A 516 -16.23 -12.66 8.27
CA GLY A 516 -16.59 -13.26 6.97
C GLY A 516 -16.05 -14.68 6.79
N LEU A 517 -14.85 -14.97 7.32
CA LEU A 517 -14.24 -16.29 7.26
C LEU A 517 -14.90 -17.28 8.23
N THR A 518 -15.19 -16.85 9.46
CA THR A 518 -15.91 -17.65 10.46
C THR A 518 -17.29 -18.06 9.94
N ARG A 519 -18.08 -17.13 9.40
CA ARG A 519 -19.38 -17.46 8.78
C ARG A 519 -19.25 -18.43 7.60
N LEU A 520 -18.14 -18.41 6.86
CA LEU A 520 -17.87 -19.37 5.80
C LEU A 520 -17.53 -20.76 6.34
N GLN A 521 -16.75 -20.84 7.42
CA GLN A 521 -16.39 -22.08 8.10
C GLN A 521 -17.62 -22.72 8.75
N GLU A 522 -18.39 -21.97 9.54
CA GLU A 522 -19.64 -22.40 10.17
C GLU A 522 -20.59 -23.03 9.14
N ARG A 523 -20.79 -22.34 8.01
CA ARG A 523 -21.64 -22.86 6.94
C ARG A 523 -21.11 -24.14 6.29
N THR A 524 -19.80 -24.30 6.23
CA THR A 524 -19.18 -25.52 5.69
C THR A 524 -19.40 -26.70 6.63
N VAL A 525 -19.24 -26.46 7.94
CA VAL A 525 -19.55 -27.44 9.00
C VAL A 525 -21.02 -27.82 8.99
N LEU A 526 -21.93 -26.84 8.95
CA LEU A 526 -23.38 -27.08 8.89
C LEU A 526 -23.79 -27.89 7.67
N ARG A 527 -23.17 -27.61 6.51
CA ARG A 527 -23.42 -28.42 5.30
C ARG A 527 -22.92 -29.85 5.46
N ALA A 528 -21.81 -30.06 6.16
CA ALA A 528 -21.28 -31.39 6.44
C ALA A 528 -22.23 -32.15 7.39
N GLN A 529 -22.66 -31.54 8.49
CA GLN A 529 -23.61 -32.13 9.44
C GLN A 529 -24.97 -32.45 8.80
N LEU A 530 -25.48 -31.57 7.92
CA LEU A 530 -26.71 -31.85 7.17
C LEU A 530 -26.54 -33.02 6.19
N ARG A 531 -25.36 -33.17 5.59
CA ARG A 531 -25.05 -34.31 4.71
C ARG A 531 -24.88 -35.61 5.48
N GLU A 532 -24.32 -35.55 6.69
CA GLU A 532 -24.20 -36.69 7.59
C GLU A 532 -25.58 -37.17 8.03
N LYS A 533 -26.43 -36.27 8.55
CA LYS A 533 -27.76 -36.63 9.08
C LYS A 533 -28.78 -37.03 8.01
N TYR A 534 -28.80 -36.37 6.85
CA TYR A 534 -29.84 -36.56 5.82
C TYR A 534 -29.30 -37.18 4.50
N GLY A 535 -28.03 -37.54 4.47
CA GLY A 535 -27.36 -38.14 3.31
C GLY A 535 -27.30 -37.22 2.09
N TRP A 536 -27.20 -37.82 0.91
CA TRP A 536 -27.08 -37.07 -0.35
C TRP A 536 -28.32 -36.21 -0.69
N ARG A 537 -29.51 -36.60 -0.22
CA ARG A 537 -30.79 -35.87 -0.39
C ARG A 537 -31.06 -34.81 0.68
N TRP A 538 -30.05 -34.38 1.43
CA TRP A 538 -30.21 -33.39 2.52
C TRP A 538 -30.92 -32.11 2.11
N ARG A 539 -30.78 -31.63 0.86
CA ARG A 539 -31.47 -30.41 0.40
C ARG A 539 -32.99 -30.52 0.38
N SER A 540 -33.51 -31.71 0.17
CA SER A 540 -34.95 -31.99 0.14
C SER A 540 -35.45 -32.55 1.46
N LYS A 541 -34.62 -33.31 2.19
CA LYS A 541 -34.97 -33.95 3.46
C LYS A 541 -34.76 -33.09 4.71
N ALA A 542 -33.89 -32.07 4.66
CA ALA A 542 -33.66 -31.21 5.83
C ALA A 542 -34.88 -30.28 6.08
N PRO A 543 -35.28 -30.10 7.36
CA PRO A 543 -36.29 -29.13 7.77
C PRO A 543 -36.06 -27.74 7.19
N LEU A 544 -37.14 -26.98 6.97
CA LEU A 544 -37.08 -25.63 6.42
C LEU A 544 -36.19 -24.71 7.27
N ASP A 545 -36.28 -24.83 8.59
CA ASP A 545 -35.54 -23.98 9.54
C ASP A 545 -34.03 -24.17 9.40
N LEU A 546 -33.55 -25.41 9.27
CA LEU A 546 -32.13 -25.71 9.05
C LEU A 546 -31.64 -25.23 7.67
N ARG A 547 -32.50 -25.28 6.64
CA ARG A 547 -32.19 -24.75 5.31
C ARG A 547 -32.18 -23.23 5.30
N MET A 548 -33.05 -22.59 6.08
CA MET A 548 -33.07 -21.14 6.30
C MET A 548 -31.87 -20.68 7.11
N ALA A 549 -31.50 -21.39 8.17
CA ALA A 549 -30.29 -21.13 8.95
C ALA A 549 -29.02 -21.17 8.06
N LEU A 550 -28.92 -22.14 7.14
CA LEU A 550 -27.81 -22.20 6.18
C LEU A 550 -27.83 -21.06 5.14
N LYS A 551 -29.01 -20.54 4.79
CA LYS A 551 -29.20 -19.46 3.80
C LYS A 551 -28.94 -18.09 4.41
N LEU A 552 -29.37 -17.88 5.66
CA LEU A 552 -29.30 -16.64 6.42
C LEU A 552 -28.00 -16.51 7.22
N GLY A 553 -27.30 -17.62 7.49
CA GLY A 553 -26.03 -17.63 8.22
C GLY A 553 -26.18 -17.49 9.74
N SER A 554 -27.36 -17.78 10.30
CA SER A 554 -27.72 -17.54 11.71
C SER A 554 -27.50 -18.75 12.63
N ALA A 555 -26.54 -19.61 12.31
CA ALA A 555 -26.70 -21.04 12.55
C ALA A 555 -26.01 -21.71 13.76
N PRO A 556 -25.38 -21.03 14.75
CA PRO A 556 -25.01 -21.73 15.99
C PRO A 556 -26.22 -21.98 16.90
N ALA A 557 -27.04 -20.95 17.16
CA ALA A 557 -28.09 -21.01 18.20
C ALA A 557 -29.28 -21.91 17.80
N ALA A 558 -29.77 -21.76 16.57
CA ALA A 558 -30.91 -22.55 16.08
C ALA A 558 -30.59 -24.05 15.96
N LEU A 559 -29.32 -24.42 15.79
CA LEU A 559 -28.91 -25.80 15.65
C LEU A 559 -28.72 -26.50 17.00
N ALA A 560 -28.21 -25.79 18.01
CA ALA A 560 -28.08 -26.31 19.38
C ALA A 560 -29.44 -26.73 19.96
N ASP A 561 -30.48 -25.92 19.70
CA ASP A 561 -31.85 -26.23 20.12
C ASP A 561 -32.48 -27.40 19.35
N THR A 562 -32.18 -27.56 18.05
CA THR A 562 -32.82 -28.57 17.20
C THR A 562 -32.09 -29.92 17.22
N LEU A 563 -30.84 -29.97 17.67
CA LEU A 563 -30.03 -31.20 17.76
C LEU A 563 -29.93 -31.77 19.18
N ALA A 564 -30.43 -31.07 20.20
CA ALA A 564 -30.69 -31.71 21.49
C ALA A 564 -31.70 -32.85 21.27
N PRO A 565 -31.37 -34.11 21.59
CA PRO A 565 -32.33 -35.18 21.48
C PRO A 565 -33.49 -34.89 22.44
N ALA A 566 -34.71 -34.81 21.90
CA ALA A 566 -35.91 -34.99 22.70
C ALA A 566 -35.84 -36.42 23.25
N THR A 567 -35.25 -36.58 24.43
CA THR A 567 -35.52 -37.72 25.28
C THR A 567 -37.00 -37.62 25.63
N ASP A 568 -37.81 -38.50 25.06
CA ASP A 568 -38.84 -39.23 25.79
C ASP A 568 -39.54 -40.25 24.87
N SER A 569 -39.71 -41.46 25.44
CA SER A 569 -40.69 -42.51 25.08
C SER A 569 -40.25 -43.64 24.13
N ALA A 570 -39.94 -44.78 24.79
CA ALA A 570 -40.31 -46.16 24.43
C ALA A 570 -39.19 -47.16 24.04
N GLY A 571 -38.75 -47.94 25.05
CA GLY A 571 -38.73 -49.42 25.02
C GLY A 571 -37.53 -50.15 24.37
N PRO A 572 -37.06 -51.27 24.95
CA PRO A 572 -35.71 -51.81 24.72
C PRO A 572 -35.67 -53.00 23.74
N ASP A 573 -34.64 -53.12 22.91
CA ASP A 573 -33.87 -54.37 22.80
C ASP A 573 -32.55 -54.22 22.00
N GLU A 574 -31.54 -54.91 22.52
CA GLU A 574 -30.31 -55.50 21.94
C GLU A 574 -29.48 -54.82 20.82
N GLY A 575 -28.16 -54.78 21.07
CA GLY A 575 -27.19 -55.20 20.04
C GLY A 575 -25.94 -54.33 19.80
N ALA A 576 -24.91 -54.58 20.62
CA ALA A 576 -23.52 -54.76 20.18
C ALA A 576 -22.62 -53.56 19.79
N ASP A 577 -21.48 -53.54 20.51
CA ASP A 577 -20.10 -53.30 20.05
C ASP A 577 -19.53 -51.88 20.02
N THR A 578 -19.08 -51.48 21.21
CA THR A 578 -17.89 -50.66 21.42
C THR A 578 -16.62 -51.35 20.91
N LEU A 579 -15.92 -50.73 19.96
CA LEU A 579 -14.50 -51.00 19.70
C LEU A 579 -13.74 -49.68 19.57
N THR A 580 -13.10 -49.32 20.67
CA THR A 580 -12.07 -48.30 20.83
C THR A 580 -10.72 -48.98 20.74
N ILE A 581 -9.93 -48.82 19.66
CA ILE A 581 -8.48 -49.13 19.50
C ILE A 581 -8.10 -48.50 18.13
N GLU A 582 -7.00 -47.79 17.83
CA GLU A 582 -5.70 -47.60 18.47
C GLU A 582 -5.06 -46.29 17.98
N ARG A 583 -4.27 -45.71 18.86
CA ARG A 583 -3.26 -44.70 18.59
C ARG A 583 -1.94 -45.45 18.36
N ALA A 584 -1.27 -45.20 17.24
CA ALA A 584 0.11 -45.64 17.03
C ALA A 584 1.06 -44.44 17.12
N ASP A 585 1.87 -44.42 18.19
CA ASP A 585 3.04 -43.57 18.35
C ASP A 585 4.27 -44.31 17.82
N THR A 586 5.16 -43.63 17.08
CA THR A 586 6.62 -43.89 17.09
C THR A 586 7.43 -42.65 16.67
N ASN A 587 8.02 -42.00 17.69
CA ASN A 587 9.41 -41.50 17.85
C ASN A 587 10.44 -41.89 16.75
N THR A 588 11.56 -41.21 16.43
CA THR A 588 12.31 -40.01 16.91
C THR A 588 13.58 -39.91 16.03
N LEU A 589 14.10 -38.70 15.75
CA LEU A 589 15.43 -38.21 16.18
C LEU A 589 15.80 -36.82 15.58
N ASP A 590 15.89 -35.85 16.48
CA ASP A 590 16.94 -34.83 16.71
C ASP A 590 17.49 -33.92 15.60
N ALA A 591 17.28 -32.60 15.75
CA ALA A 591 18.34 -31.65 16.17
C ALA A 591 17.81 -30.20 16.41
N HIS A 592 17.86 -29.81 17.69
CA HIS A 592 17.94 -28.50 18.38
C HIS A 592 17.75 -27.14 17.69
N GLY A 593 17.01 -26.27 18.41
CA GLY A 593 17.11 -24.81 18.34
C GLY A 593 16.01 -24.09 19.14
N ASP A 594 16.28 -23.77 20.40
CA ASP A 594 15.48 -22.96 21.34
C ASP A 594 14.84 -21.70 20.74
N VAL A 595 13.61 -21.33 21.15
CA VAL A 595 13.33 -20.16 22.01
C VAL A 595 11.87 -20.23 22.50
N SER A 596 11.75 -20.13 23.82
CA SER A 596 10.58 -20.00 24.68
C SER A 596 9.50 -18.97 24.24
N ALA A 597 8.23 -19.36 24.28
CA ALA A 597 7.10 -18.44 24.40
C ALA A 597 5.92 -19.10 25.14
N SER A 598 5.81 -18.80 26.44
CA SER A 598 4.64 -19.07 27.27
C SER A 598 3.39 -18.38 26.72
N ALA A 599 2.32 -19.15 26.57
CA ALA A 599 0.96 -18.67 26.50
C ALA A 599 0.52 -18.08 27.86
N PRO A 600 -0.40 -17.10 27.89
CA PRO A 600 -1.25 -16.89 29.04
C PRO A 600 -2.65 -17.45 28.79
N ALA A 601 -3.10 -18.19 29.79
CA ALA A 601 -4.43 -18.73 29.93
C ALA A 601 -5.49 -17.64 30.16
N LEU A 602 -6.66 -17.97 29.64
CA LEU A 602 -8.02 -17.62 30.07
C LEU A 602 -8.14 -16.99 31.47
N ASN A 603 -8.80 -15.83 31.54
CA ASN A 603 -9.59 -15.47 32.70
C ASN A 603 -10.92 -14.85 32.25
N SER A 604 -11.96 -15.68 32.27
CA SER A 604 -13.35 -15.31 32.03
C SER A 604 -14.01 -14.93 33.36
N GLY A 605 -14.18 -13.64 33.60
CA GLY A 605 -15.00 -13.08 34.68
C GLY A 605 -16.25 -12.41 34.11
N ARG A 606 -17.38 -13.07 34.30
CA ARG A 606 -18.73 -12.70 33.85
C ARG A 606 -19.27 -11.52 34.66
N ALA A 607 -19.76 -10.47 34.01
CA ALA A 607 -20.75 -9.57 34.60
C ALA A 607 -21.67 -9.04 33.48
N HIS A 608 -22.84 -9.66 33.41
CA HIS A 608 -23.95 -9.29 32.55
C HIS A 608 -24.79 -8.26 33.32
N GLY A 609 -25.13 -7.14 32.68
CA GLY A 609 -25.99 -6.12 33.25
C GLY A 609 -26.79 -5.46 32.14
N GLU A 610 -27.97 -6.01 31.88
CA GLU A 610 -29.00 -5.49 30.99
C GLU A 610 -29.34 -4.02 31.27
N ARG A 611 -29.54 -3.25 30.20
CA ARG A 611 -30.41 -2.07 30.25
C ARG A 611 -31.26 -2.04 29.00
N GLU A 612 -32.47 -2.56 29.15
CA GLU A 612 -33.59 -2.25 28.28
C GLU A 612 -34.29 -0.97 28.75
N ARG A 613 -34.50 -0.12 27.76
CA ARG A 613 -35.36 1.05 27.58
C ARG A 613 -36.46 1.30 28.63
N ARG A 614 -36.63 2.58 29.00
CA ARG A 614 -37.95 3.23 28.95
C ARG A 614 -37.82 4.72 28.58
N ALA A 615 -38.54 5.04 27.51
CA ALA A 615 -38.86 6.37 27.05
C ALA A 615 -40.03 6.96 27.85
N LEU A 616 -40.22 8.28 27.68
CA LEU A 616 -41.46 9.07 27.56
C LEU A 616 -41.17 10.48 28.14
N THR A 617 -40.90 11.51 27.32
CA THR A 617 -41.87 12.45 26.68
C THR A 617 -42.75 13.15 27.72
N ALA A 618 -43.04 14.46 27.72
CA ALA A 618 -43.01 15.53 26.73
C ALA A 618 -43.01 16.87 27.51
N GLY A 619 -42.34 17.92 27.03
CA GLY A 619 -42.97 19.03 26.27
C GLY A 619 -42.99 20.29 27.17
N ALA A 620 -42.83 21.53 26.73
CA ALA A 620 -42.57 22.22 25.47
C ALA A 620 -41.90 23.56 25.90
N HIS A 621 -40.97 24.16 25.16
CA HIS A 621 -41.30 25.07 24.07
C HIS A 621 -40.07 25.32 23.19
N GLU A 622 -40.26 25.09 21.89
CA GLU A 622 -39.50 25.72 20.80
C GLU A 622 -39.92 27.18 20.62
N GLY A 623 -38.96 28.01 20.21
CA GLY A 623 -39.18 29.41 19.84
C GLY A 623 -37.88 30.17 19.65
N GLU A 624 -37.22 29.92 18.52
CA GLU A 624 -36.54 30.92 17.66
C GLU A 624 -35.79 32.11 18.32
N ARG A 625 -34.44 32.12 18.24
CA ARG A 625 -33.71 32.98 17.28
C ARG A 625 -32.19 32.97 17.48
N GLU A 626 -31.56 33.07 16.33
CA GLU A 626 -30.15 33.19 16.03
C GLU A 626 -29.45 34.37 16.74
N SER A 627 -28.12 34.31 16.71
CA SER A 627 -27.16 35.39 16.93
C SER A 627 -26.79 35.76 18.38
N ALA A 628 -25.99 34.91 19.04
CA ALA A 628 -25.15 35.37 20.16
C ALA A 628 -23.84 34.60 20.39
N SER A 629 -23.41 33.69 19.50
CA SER A 629 -22.13 32.99 19.68
C SER A 629 -20.93 33.69 19.00
N ALA A 630 -21.13 34.87 18.40
CA ALA A 630 -20.10 35.59 17.65
C ALA A 630 -19.42 36.75 18.42
N SER A 631 -19.77 37.00 19.68
CA SER A 631 -19.15 38.07 20.49
C SER A 631 -18.17 37.57 21.57
N ALA A 632 -17.99 36.26 21.74
CA ALA A 632 -17.13 35.70 22.80
C ALA A 632 -15.60 35.71 22.50
N GLY A 633 -15.17 36.29 21.37
CA GLY A 633 -13.76 36.24 20.93
C GLY A 633 -13.07 37.59 20.70
N ARG A 634 -13.77 38.72 20.86
CA ARG A 634 -13.23 40.02 20.38
C ARG A 634 -12.25 40.71 21.35
N ALA A 635 -12.19 40.32 22.62
CA ALA A 635 -11.31 40.95 23.62
C ALA A 635 -10.00 40.19 23.93
N ASP A 636 -9.71 39.08 23.23
CA ASP A 636 -8.54 38.23 23.51
C ASP A 636 -7.69 37.87 22.28
N ALA A 637 -7.98 38.48 21.12
CA ALA A 637 -7.35 38.11 19.84
C ALA A 637 -5.87 38.51 19.68
N GLY A 638 -5.28 39.20 20.67
CA GLY A 638 -3.89 39.68 20.61
C GLY A 638 -2.91 39.02 21.60
N ARG A 639 -3.35 38.10 22.46
CA ARG A 639 -2.51 37.54 23.53
C ARG A 639 -2.00 36.13 23.20
N SER A 640 -0.77 35.85 23.58
CA SER A 640 -0.23 34.49 23.49
C SER A 640 -1.03 33.53 24.39
N ARG A 641 -1.11 32.24 24.03
CA ARG A 641 -1.82 31.20 24.81
C ARG A 641 -1.38 31.15 26.29
N THR A 642 -0.14 31.53 26.57
CA THR A 642 0.44 31.63 27.92
C THR A 642 -0.07 32.84 28.70
N GLU A 643 -0.26 33.98 28.05
CA GLU A 643 -0.78 35.20 28.69
C GLU A 643 -2.28 35.10 28.96
N ALA A 644 -3.05 34.51 28.05
CA ALA A 644 -4.48 34.26 28.26
C ALA A 644 -4.75 33.32 29.45
N ALA A 645 -3.89 32.31 29.63
CA ALA A 645 -3.96 31.41 30.78
C ALA A 645 -3.62 32.13 32.09
N ALA A 646 -2.56 32.96 32.11
CA ALA A 646 -2.18 33.74 33.29
C ALA A 646 -3.23 34.80 33.67
N LEU A 647 -3.87 35.43 32.69
CA LEU A 647 -4.98 36.37 32.90
C LEU A 647 -6.19 35.67 33.54
N THR A 648 -6.52 34.47 33.07
CA THR A 648 -7.62 33.67 33.62
C THR A 648 -7.35 33.26 35.07
N GLU A 649 -6.11 32.87 35.39
CA GLU A 649 -5.70 32.54 36.76
C GLU A 649 -5.81 33.75 37.70
N ARG A 650 -5.42 34.95 37.25
CA ARG A 650 -5.59 36.20 38.01
C ARG A 650 -7.06 36.56 38.23
N ARG A 651 -7.91 36.38 37.22
CA ARG A 651 -9.37 36.59 37.33
C ARG A 651 -10.01 35.63 38.33
N VAL A 652 -9.67 34.35 38.28
CA VAL A 652 -10.17 33.33 39.22
C VAL A 652 -9.71 33.67 40.65
N THR A 653 -8.46 34.10 40.83
CA THR A 653 -7.95 34.53 42.14
C THR A 653 -8.70 35.73 42.70
N ALA A 654 -8.98 36.74 41.87
CA ALA A 654 -9.77 37.90 42.28
C ALA A 654 -11.19 37.53 42.69
N VAL A 655 -11.82 36.56 42.01
CA VAL A 655 -13.15 36.05 42.39
C VAL A 655 -13.12 35.30 43.73
N ARG A 656 -12.01 34.61 44.08
CA ARG A 656 -11.85 33.99 45.40
C ARG A 656 -11.72 35.03 46.51
N VAL A 657 -10.93 36.08 46.29
CA VAL A 657 -10.79 37.20 47.24
C VAL A 657 -12.14 37.88 47.47
N LEU A 658 -12.88 38.19 46.40
CA LEU A 658 -14.22 38.76 46.49
C LEU A 658 -15.18 37.88 47.29
N ARG A 659 -15.13 36.55 47.09
CA ARG A 659 -15.94 35.61 47.86
C ARG A 659 -15.56 35.59 49.34
N ALA A 660 -14.27 35.66 49.66
CA ALA A 660 -13.78 35.71 51.03
C ALA A 660 -14.22 37.00 51.74
N GLU A 661 -14.20 38.13 51.03
CA GLU A 661 -14.66 39.43 51.53
C GLU A 661 -16.18 39.47 51.78
N LEU A 662 -16.96 38.93 50.84
CA LEU A 662 -18.42 38.96 50.94
C LEU A 662 -19.01 37.90 51.89
N GLN A 663 -18.24 36.86 52.22
CA GLN A 663 -18.68 35.67 52.97
C GLN A 663 -19.96 35.01 52.42
N ARG A 664 -20.31 35.29 51.16
CA ARG A 664 -21.45 34.73 50.42
C ARG A 664 -21.06 34.48 48.97
N ARG A 665 -21.91 33.77 48.22
CA ARG A 665 -21.70 33.60 46.77
C ARG A 665 -21.84 34.96 46.07
N PRO A 666 -20.82 35.43 45.33
CA PRO A 666 -20.90 36.69 44.61
C PRO A 666 -21.81 36.60 43.39
N GLU A 667 -22.59 37.65 43.17
CA GLU A 667 -23.43 37.81 41.98
C GLU A 667 -22.57 38.20 40.75
N TRP A 668 -23.08 37.96 39.55
CA TRP A 668 -22.30 38.18 38.33
C TRP A 668 -21.91 39.66 38.13
N THR A 669 -22.74 40.61 38.57
CA THR A 669 -22.47 42.05 38.53
C THR A 669 -21.36 42.47 39.49
N GLU A 670 -21.27 41.81 40.65
CA GLU A 670 -20.22 42.02 41.66
C GLU A 670 -18.88 41.49 41.17
N ILE A 671 -18.89 40.34 40.49
CA ILE A 671 -17.70 39.77 39.83
C ILE A 671 -17.18 40.71 38.74
N VAL A 672 -18.05 41.20 37.86
CA VAL A 672 -17.64 42.12 36.80
C VAL A 672 -17.08 43.41 37.39
N SER A 673 -17.76 44.00 38.38
CA SER A 673 -17.30 45.21 39.07
C SER A 673 -15.94 45.02 39.73
N ALA A 674 -15.72 43.90 40.42
CA ALA A 674 -14.45 43.58 41.08
C ALA A 674 -13.31 43.36 40.06
N LEU A 675 -13.58 42.68 38.96
CA LEU A 675 -12.59 42.44 37.91
C LEU A 675 -12.23 43.71 37.13
N VAL A 676 -13.21 44.60 36.88
CA VAL A 676 -12.97 45.93 36.29
C VAL A 676 -12.16 46.80 37.24
N LYS A 677 -12.50 46.82 38.53
CA LYS A 677 -11.73 47.53 39.57
C LYS A 677 -10.28 47.05 39.67
N ALA A 678 -10.04 45.75 39.45
CA ALA A 678 -8.72 45.15 39.43
C ALA A 678 -7.96 45.32 38.09
N GLY A 679 -8.56 45.97 37.07
CA GLY A 679 -7.97 46.10 35.74
C GLY A 679 -7.85 44.77 34.98
N LEU A 680 -8.62 43.75 35.39
CA LEU A 680 -8.57 42.40 34.83
C LEU A 680 -9.68 42.15 33.81
N ALA A 681 -10.67 43.04 33.68
CA ALA A 681 -11.81 42.90 32.77
C ALA A 681 -12.24 44.25 32.19
N GLU A 682 -12.85 44.23 31.00
CA GLU A 682 -13.57 45.38 30.44
C GLU A 682 -15.02 45.44 30.97
N PRO A 683 -15.65 46.62 30.97
CA PRO A 683 -16.99 46.83 31.53
C PRO A 683 -18.10 46.00 30.87
N ASP A 684 -17.87 45.51 29.65
CA ASP A 684 -18.82 44.77 28.81
C ASP A 684 -18.76 43.24 29.00
N MET A 685 -18.09 42.75 30.05
CA MET A 685 -17.97 41.33 30.32
C MET A 685 -19.34 40.64 30.48
N SER A 686 -19.61 39.68 29.58
CA SER A 686 -20.88 38.94 29.57
C SER A 686 -21.12 38.07 30.82
N ARG A 687 -22.38 37.97 31.24
CA ARG A 687 -22.85 37.13 32.37
C ARG A 687 -22.36 35.66 32.30
N PRO A 688 -22.38 34.95 31.15
CA PRO A 688 -21.88 33.58 31.06
C PRO A 688 -20.38 33.44 31.35
N THR A 689 -19.60 34.49 31.08
CA THR A 689 -18.15 34.50 31.35
C THR A 689 -17.87 34.68 32.83
N ALA A 690 -18.57 35.61 33.51
CA ALA A 690 -18.45 35.78 34.96
C ALA A 690 -18.88 34.51 35.73
N GLN A 691 -19.94 33.83 35.27
CA GLN A 691 -20.41 32.57 35.86
C GLN A 691 -19.40 31.42 35.69
N ARG A 692 -18.71 31.34 34.54
CA ARG A 692 -17.63 30.35 34.32
C ARG A 692 -16.43 30.60 35.24
N LEU A 693 -16.02 31.85 35.41
CA LEU A 693 -14.94 32.22 36.34
C LEU A 693 -15.30 31.88 37.79
N ARG A 694 -16.56 32.08 38.18
CA ARG A 694 -17.08 31.65 39.49
C ARG A 694 -17.03 30.14 39.65
N ALA A 695 -17.50 29.38 38.66
CA ALA A 695 -17.46 27.91 38.69
C ALA A 695 -16.02 27.37 38.78
N GLN A 696 -15.06 27.98 38.06
CA GLN A 696 -13.63 27.64 38.19
C GLN A 696 -13.07 28.00 39.57
N ALA A 697 -13.44 29.16 40.12
CA ALA A 697 -13.03 29.54 41.47
C ALA A 697 -13.59 28.59 42.56
N GLU A 698 -14.76 27.98 42.31
CA GLU A 698 -15.38 26.99 43.20
C GLU A 698 -14.74 25.61 43.06
N ASN A 699 -14.44 25.15 41.84
CA ASN A 699 -13.88 23.82 41.59
C ASN A 699 -12.42 23.66 42.03
N ASP A 700 -11.62 24.73 42.04
CA ASP A 700 -10.23 24.69 42.49
C ASP A 700 -10.08 24.78 44.02
N ALA A 701 -11.18 25.03 44.75
CA ALA A 701 -11.20 25.13 46.21
C ALA A 701 -11.69 23.83 46.90
N ALA A 702 -12.08 22.82 46.11
CA ALA A 702 -12.40 21.46 46.53
C ALA A 702 -11.22 20.53 46.23
#